data_AF-A0A9P6TK75-F1
#
_entry.id   AF-A0A9P6TK75-F1
#
_cell.length_a   1.000
_cell.length_b   1.000
_cell.length_c   1.000
_cell.angle_alpha   90.00
_cell.angle_beta   90.00
_cell.angle_gamma   90.00
#
_symmetry.space_group_name_H-M   'P 1'
#
loop_
_entity.id
_entity.type
_entity.pdbx_description
1 polymer ?
#
loop_
_entity_poly.entity_id
_entity_poly.type
_entity_poly.pdbx_seq_one_letter_code
_entity_poly.pdbx_strand_id
1 'polypeptide(L)'
;MDEDTQDLSFNISQNDALFAQAGTRYFSSDAVADLTQAWIDERSAPELLPYKRFLVESLIDQLEDQIEKFALELLRKPNFDQIMSRQEIDYARRYQELIEEHNHESFLKLLPQTQHKQDERIGDIDMVVTCNMDAPVFCRFLETIGEVILDRAGDNIYFDKGEIYLVRYGDIKKYLEAGPGKYNLEGESNVSIRHAFDGMPFMHRFELSPDTIRYNSRHLAEGAEKYITQNRYGKIFFGHSQNLTPWERIKHIAARINALVIQSHFTDKSDPSSEMVGVTATPNYPIPHGASQERVLVAKTDANLLQQVDADTLAPRRLFDYSDIDHRLNGDLAAAHHQYDPVTGEIFNFTLKLMPPTIQVFVTTRSGEVTILANITQHNGRQIRPAYIHSFWLTKNYVIIPESPLYYNALDFLVSGTAVGGFHWDPLGKTYLHVISRRPDQGHVTTIAVDPFFTFHSANAWDVIEDGEPTVVMDCAAFPDAGIMYHLQSFGNYQRKPEPTYDQKPIRYNGIDVPTKGKSAFGELRRYRLRLQSGESDYQIVIANVEFPRFNQTMAQKPYRFLYCCQLTAASADKYETHSLIKVDLEGKQHYKFEREGYCCSEPIFVPNPAGDKEDDGAVLSLVNIVDRRGPEHDHSILVVLNAKDMSELARCDIGQFTAITFHGSFVDQNFEGVAVN
;
A
#
# COMPACT_ATOMS: atom_id res chain seq x y z
N MET A 1 53.06 -46.28 -41.16
CA MET A 1 51.71 -46.74 -41.50
C MET A 1 50.85 -46.48 -40.27
N ASP A 2 50.67 -45.22 -39.88
CA ASP A 2 50.05 -44.10 -40.62
C ASP A 2 48.55 -44.41 -40.81
N GLU A 3 47.59 -43.55 -40.49
CA GLU A 3 47.62 -42.14 -40.09
C GLU A 3 46.20 -41.75 -39.59
N ASP A 4 46.08 -40.53 -39.06
CA ASP A 4 44.88 -39.69 -38.92
C ASP A 4 43.99 -39.79 -37.67
N THR A 5 44.56 -39.30 -36.57
CA THR A 5 43.90 -38.26 -35.73
C THR A 5 44.93 -37.20 -35.40
N GLN A 6 44.88 -36.02 -36.04
CA GLN A 6 45.72 -34.88 -35.68
C GLN A 6 44.97 -33.89 -34.78
N ASP A 7 45.58 -33.69 -33.62
CA ASP A 7 45.44 -32.57 -32.72
C ASP A 7 45.65 -31.23 -33.44
N LEU A 8 44.79 -30.26 -33.15
CA LEU A 8 45.10 -28.84 -33.32
C LEU A 8 45.09 -28.17 -31.95
N SER A 9 46.24 -28.27 -31.29
CA SER A 9 46.65 -27.39 -30.21
C SER A 9 46.74 -25.95 -30.70
N PHE A 10 45.88 -25.05 -30.20
CA PHE A 10 46.03 -23.62 -30.41
C PHE A 10 47.12 -23.08 -29.47
N ASN A 11 48.28 -22.82 -30.07
CA ASN A 11 49.41 -22.14 -29.46
C ASN A 11 49.09 -20.64 -29.35
N ILE A 12 48.85 -20.15 -28.13
CA ILE A 12 48.78 -18.71 -27.83
C ILE A 12 50.20 -18.22 -27.53
N SER A 13 51.00 -18.00 -28.58
CA SER A 13 52.14 -17.08 -28.49
C SER A 13 52.56 -16.70 -29.90
N GLN A 14 52.80 -15.41 -30.12
CA GLN A 14 53.16 -14.73 -31.38
C GLN A 14 51.97 -14.21 -32.20
N ASN A 15 51.44 -13.04 -31.80
CA ASN A 15 51.09 -11.97 -32.73
C ASN A 15 50.83 -10.63 -31.99
N ASP A 16 51.80 -10.16 -31.20
CA ASP A 16 51.74 -8.84 -30.52
C ASP A 16 52.27 -7.67 -31.39
N ALA A 17 52.49 -7.88 -32.69
CA ALA A 17 53.07 -6.84 -33.56
C ALA A 17 52.25 -6.50 -34.82
N LEU A 18 51.03 -7.03 -34.97
CA LEU A 18 50.20 -6.83 -36.17
C LEU A 18 48.87 -6.09 -35.95
N PHE A 19 48.56 -5.66 -34.72
CA PHE A 19 47.28 -5.02 -34.37
C PHE A 19 47.38 -3.52 -34.05
N ALA A 20 48.55 -2.92 -34.23
CA ALA A 20 48.74 -1.48 -34.05
C ALA A 20 48.57 -0.71 -35.37
N GLN A 21 47.34 -0.66 -35.93
CA GLN A 21 46.90 0.40 -36.85
C GLN A 21 45.44 0.21 -37.29
N ALA A 22 44.71 1.33 -37.31
CA ALA A 22 43.32 1.57 -37.77
C ALA A 22 42.20 1.39 -36.73
N GLY A 23 41.54 2.52 -36.41
CA GLY A 23 40.45 2.67 -35.45
C GLY A 23 39.17 1.96 -35.86
N THR A 24 39.10 0.67 -35.57
CA THR A 24 37.90 -0.15 -35.73
C THR A 24 37.50 -0.64 -34.35
N ARG A 25 36.40 -0.11 -33.78
CA ARG A 25 35.79 -0.62 -32.54
C ARG A 25 35.44 -2.09 -32.77
N TYR A 26 36.01 -2.99 -31.97
CA TYR A 26 35.79 -4.43 -32.11
C TYR A 26 34.58 -4.84 -31.26
N PHE A 27 33.58 -5.45 -31.91
CA PHE A 27 32.38 -5.97 -31.26
C PHE A 27 32.50 -7.51 -31.18
N SER A 28 32.62 -8.08 -29.98
CA SER A 28 32.26 -9.51 -29.80
C SER A 28 30.75 -9.62 -29.90
N SER A 29 30.25 -10.55 -30.73
CA SER A 29 28.82 -10.79 -30.91
C SER A 29 28.13 -11.35 -29.67
N ASP A 30 28.89 -11.74 -28.64
CA ASP A 30 28.35 -12.30 -27.40
C ASP A 30 29.22 -11.96 -26.16
N ALA A 31 29.70 -10.72 -26.09
CA ALA A 31 30.59 -10.24 -25.02
C ALA A 31 30.04 -10.49 -23.60
N VAL A 32 28.71 -10.50 -23.43
CA VAL A 32 28.04 -10.80 -22.17
C VAL A 32 28.14 -12.28 -21.81
N ALA A 33 27.98 -13.18 -22.78
CA ALA A 33 28.15 -14.62 -22.57
C ALA A 33 29.60 -14.96 -22.23
N ASP A 34 30.56 -14.35 -22.93
CA ASP A 34 31.99 -14.52 -22.69
C ASP A 34 32.42 -14.00 -21.31
N LEU A 35 31.87 -12.85 -20.87
CA LEU A 35 32.14 -12.30 -19.54
C LEU A 35 31.47 -13.14 -18.44
N THR A 36 30.27 -13.65 -18.70
CA THR A 36 29.55 -14.55 -17.77
C THR A 36 30.32 -15.86 -17.59
N GLN A 37 30.83 -16.44 -18.67
CA GLN A 37 31.67 -17.63 -18.60
C GLN A 37 32.98 -17.35 -17.86
N ALA A 38 33.64 -16.22 -18.15
CA ALA A 38 34.86 -15.83 -17.43
C ALA A 38 34.62 -15.62 -15.93
N TRP A 39 33.44 -15.12 -15.52
CA TRP A 39 33.06 -15.00 -14.12
C TRP A 39 32.75 -16.34 -13.45
N ILE A 40 32.11 -17.26 -14.17
CA ILE A 40 31.88 -18.65 -13.71
C ILE A 40 33.23 -19.35 -13.51
N ASP A 41 34.16 -19.18 -14.44
CA ASP A 41 35.50 -19.76 -14.38
C ASP A 41 36.29 -19.18 -13.19
N GLU A 42 36.22 -17.86 -12.95
CA GLU A 42 36.85 -17.19 -11.80
C GLU A 42 36.32 -17.72 -10.45
N ARG A 43 35.01 -17.95 -10.33
CA ARG A 43 34.40 -18.53 -9.12
C ARG A 43 34.77 -19.98 -8.88
N SER A 44 35.19 -20.67 -9.93
CA SER A 44 35.52 -22.10 -9.91
C SER A 44 37.03 -22.35 -9.84
N ALA A 45 37.85 -21.30 -10.01
CA ALA A 45 39.30 -21.38 -9.99
C ALA A 45 39.85 -21.17 -8.56
N PRO A 46 40.83 -22.00 -8.13
CA PRO A 46 41.52 -21.80 -6.86
C PRO A 46 42.53 -20.63 -6.89
N GLU A 47 42.80 -20.05 -8.07
CA GLU A 47 43.74 -18.97 -8.30
C GLU A 47 43.06 -17.83 -9.09
N LEU A 48 43.46 -16.58 -8.85
CA LEU A 48 42.93 -15.40 -9.56
C LEU A 48 43.28 -15.47 -11.05
N LEU A 49 42.29 -15.42 -11.94
CA LEU A 49 42.55 -15.44 -13.38
C LEU A 49 42.88 -14.03 -13.90
N PRO A 50 43.53 -13.90 -15.08
CA PRO A 50 43.82 -12.61 -15.68
C PRO A 50 42.55 -11.81 -15.96
N TYR A 51 42.53 -10.54 -15.54
CA TYR A 51 41.44 -9.60 -15.79
C TYR A 51 41.14 -9.51 -17.29
N LYS A 52 39.88 -9.76 -17.66
CA LYS A 52 39.41 -9.78 -19.04
C LYS A 52 39.18 -8.35 -19.56
N ARG A 53 40.26 -7.56 -19.58
CA ARG A 53 40.26 -6.14 -19.94
C ARG A 53 39.53 -5.85 -21.26
N PHE A 54 39.82 -6.64 -22.29
CA PHE A 54 39.25 -6.46 -23.62
C PHE A 54 37.73 -6.70 -23.67
N LEU A 55 37.20 -7.65 -22.88
CA LEU A 55 35.76 -7.90 -22.81
C LEU A 55 35.04 -6.75 -22.10
N VAL A 56 35.64 -6.22 -21.03
CA VAL A 56 35.07 -5.09 -20.30
C VAL A 56 35.14 -3.80 -21.13
N GLU A 57 36.26 -3.53 -21.81
CA GLU A 57 36.39 -2.39 -22.72
C GLU A 57 35.38 -2.47 -23.87
N SER A 58 35.20 -3.64 -24.48
CA SER A 58 34.19 -3.86 -25.55
C SER A 58 32.75 -3.66 -25.06
N LEU A 59 32.43 -4.08 -23.83
CA LEU A 59 31.10 -3.86 -23.23
C LEU A 59 30.85 -2.39 -22.90
N ILE A 60 31.86 -1.68 -22.41
CA ILE A 60 31.78 -0.24 -22.16
C ILE A 60 31.56 0.51 -23.48
N ASP A 61 32.32 0.18 -24.53
CA ASP A 61 32.15 0.79 -25.86
C ASP A 61 30.74 0.55 -26.43
N GLN A 62 30.18 -0.66 -26.23
CA GLN A 62 28.81 -0.99 -26.65
C GLN A 62 27.76 -0.21 -25.88
N LEU A 63 27.97 -0.03 -24.57
CA LEU A 63 27.07 0.69 -23.69
C LEU A 63 27.10 2.20 -23.99
N GLU A 64 28.29 2.76 -24.23
CA GLU A 64 28.46 4.13 -24.71
C GLU A 64 27.74 4.35 -26.04
N ASP A 65 27.92 3.47 -27.04
CA ASP A 65 27.24 3.56 -28.34
C ASP A 65 25.71 3.47 -28.23
N GLN A 66 25.20 2.65 -27.31
CA GLN A 66 23.77 2.58 -27.04
C GLN A 66 23.25 3.86 -26.38
N ILE A 67 23.99 4.40 -25.41
CA ILE A 67 23.62 5.65 -24.75
C ILE A 67 23.64 6.80 -25.76
N GLU A 68 24.69 6.97 -26.56
CA GLU A 68 24.76 8.01 -27.60
C GLU A 68 23.57 7.91 -28.57
N LYS A 69 23.28 6.71 -29.07
CA LYS A 69 22.21 6.45 -30.04
C LYS A 69 20.81 6.76 -29.52
N PHE A 70 20.55 6.52 -28.23
CA PHE A 70 19.23 6.67 -27.62
C PHE A 70 19.16 7.80 -26.58
N ALA A 71 20.20 8.63 -26.44
CA ALA A 71 20.32 9.59 -25.32
C ALA A 71 19.11 10.53 -25.20
N LEU A 72 18.58 11.04 -26.32
CA LEU A 72 17.40 11.91 -26.31
C LEU A 72 16.12 11.17 -25.87
N GLU A 73 15.96 9.90 -26.24
CA GLU A 73 14.84 9.06 -25.77
C GLU A 73 15.01 8.74 -24.28
N LEU A 74 16.20 8.30 -23.89
CA LEU A 74 16.54 7.90 -22.53
C LEU A 74 16.31 9.05 -21.55
N LEU A 75 16.80 10.25 -21.84
CA LEU A 75 16.64 11.43 -20.97
C LEU A 75 15.19 11.97 -20.91
N ARG A 76 14.32 11.57 -21.84
CA ARG A 76 12.89 11.93 -21.82
C ARG A 76 12.03 10.95 -21.01
N LYS A 77 12.53 9.76 -20.67
CA LYS A 77 11.76 8.80 -19.88
C LYS A 77 11.53 9.34 -18.46
N PRO A 78 10.31 9.25 -17.89
CA PRO A 78 10.02 9.78 -16.55
C PRO A 78 10.77 9.09 -15.40
N ASN A 79 11.44 7.97 -15.68
CA ASN A 79 12.23 7.16 -14.73
C ASN A 79 13.67 6.91 -15.22
N PHE A 80 14.21 7.78 -16.08
CA PHE A 80 15.56 7.60 -16.67
C PHE A 80 16.67 7.48 -15.61
N ASP A 81 16.44 8.08 -14.44
CA ASP A 81 17.30 8.06 -13.25
C ASP A 81 17.30 6.73 -12.47
N GLN A 82 16.32 5.87 -12.76
CA GLN A 82 16.20 4.53 -12.17
C GLN A 82 16.82 3.44 -13.04
N ILE A 83 17.02 3.72 -14.33
CA ILE A 83 17.48 2.75 -15.34
C ILE A 83 18.94 2.98 -15.80
N MET A 84 19.51 4.14 -15.49
CA MET A 84 20.91 4.49 -15.83
C MET A 84 21.68 4.89 -14.58
N SER A 85 22.97 4.57 -14.53
CA SER A 85 23.89 5.03 -13.49
C SER A 85 24.14 6.54 -13.61
N ARG A 86 24.63 7.17 -12.53
CA ARG A 86 24.97 8.61 -12.56
C ARG A 86 25.99 8.95 -13.65
N GLN A 87 26.96 8.07 -13.89
CA GLN A 87 27.99 8.28 -14.91
C GLN A 87 27.39 8.24 -16.32
N GLU A 88 26.45 7.32 -16.55
CA GLU A 88 25.72 7.18 -17.82
C GLU A 88 24.77 8.36 -18.08
N ILE A 89 24.09 8.85 -17.03
CA ILE A 89 23.23 10.04 -17.12
C ILE A 89 24.06 11.28 -17.44
N ASP A 90 25.18 11.47 -16.74
CA ASP A 90 26.07 12.60 -16.96
C ASP A 90 26.67 12.55 -18.38
N TYR A 91 27.03 11.36 -18.85
CA TYR A 91 27.50 11.13 -20.21
C TYR A 91 26.42 11.42 -21.26
N ALA A 92 25.20 10.89 -21.09
CA ALA A 92 24.07 11.13 -21.98
C ALA A 92 23.70 12.63 -22.05
N ARG A 93 23.71 13.34 -20.92
CA ARG A 93 23.45 14.79 -20.87
C ARG A 93 24.50 15.58 -21.62
N ARG A 94 25.79 15.32 -21.35
CA ARG A 94 26.90 15.98 -22.04
C ARG A 94 26.87 15.71 -23.54
N TYR A 95 26.58 14.47 -23.94
CA TYR A 95 26.44 14.11 -25.34
C TYR A 95 25.30 14.89 -26.01
N GLN A 96 24.12 14.96 -25.38
CA GLN A 96 22.99 15.74 -25.91
C GLN A 96 23.31 17.22 -25.98
N GLU A 97 23.92 17.81 -24.95
CA GLU A 97 24.36 19.21 -24.96
C GLU A 97 25.33 19.49 -26.13
N LEU A 98 26.30 18.61 -26.35
CA LEU A 98 27.28 18.71 -27.45
C LEU A 98 26.61 18.61 -28.83
N ILE A 99 25.67 17.68 -29.00
CA ILE A 99 24.93 17.50 -30.26
C ILE A 99 23.99 18.69 -30.51
N GLU A 100 23.32 19.19 -29.47
CA GLU A 100 22.46 20.38 -29.55
C GLU A 100 23.27 21.61 -29.97
N GLU A 101 24.40 21.87 -29.31
CA GLU A 101 25.30 22.99 -29.63
C GLU A 101 25.89 22.86 -31.04
N HIS A 102 26.37 21.66 -31.40
CA HIS A 102 26.94 21.40 -32.72
C HIS A 102 25.92 21.62 -33.85
N ASN A 103 24.70 21.09 -33.70
CA ASN A 103 23.62 21.28 -34.68
C ASN A 103 23.18 22.74 -34.74
N HIS A 104 23.14 23.43 -33.59
CA HIS A 104 22.82 24.85 -33.52
C HIS A 104 23.81 25.71 -34.33
N GLU A 105 25.10 25.49 -34.09
CA GLU A 105 26.17 26.23 -34.75
C GLU A 105 26.37 25.84 -36.21
N SER A 106 26.05 24.61 -36.58
CA SER A 106 26.26 24.10 -37.94
C SER A 106 25.14 24.51 -38.91
N PHE A 107 23.88 24.45 -38.47
CA PHE A 107 22.76 24.72 -39.39
C PHE A 107 21.50 25.31 -38.76
N LEU A 108 21.16 25.05 -37.48
CA LEU A 108 19.89 25.55 -36.93
C LEU A 108 19.87 27.07 -36.76
N LYS A 109 21.00 27.73 -36.48
CA LYS A 109 21.07 29.21 -36.41
C LYS A 109 20.71 29.93 -37.71
N LEU A 110 20.71 29.23 -38.84
CA LEU A 110 20.33 29.75 -40.15
C LEU A 110 18.82 29.59 -40.44
N LEU A 111 18.11 28.84 -39.60
CA LEU A 111 16.67 28.59 -39.72
C LEU A 111 15.85 29.57 -38.85
N PRO A 112 14.55 29.77 -39.13
CA PRO A 112 13.64 30.51 -38.25
C PRO A 112 13.54 29.89 -36.85
N GLN A 113 13.35 30.72 -35.80
CA GLN A 113 13.29 30.27 -34.39
C GLN A 113 12.24 29.16 -34.13
N THR A 114 11.19 29.09 -34.94
CA THR A 114 10.16 28.05 -34.87
C THR A 114 10.61 26.69 -35.40
N GLN A 115 11.84 26.55 -35.89
CA GLN A 115 12.42 25.31 -36.43
C GLN A 115 13.74 24.95 -35.72
N HIS A 116 13.99 25.56 -34.55
CA HIS A 116 15.20 25.31 -33.76
C HIS A 116 15.07 24.10 -32.83
N LYS A 117 13.85 23.54 -32.71
CA LYS A 117 13.55 22.41 -31.82
C LYS A 117 13.90 21.07 -32.48
N GLN A 118 14.78 20.32 -31.85
CA GLN A 118 15.20 18.98 -32.31
C GLN A 118 14.19 17.88 -31.95
N ASP A 119 13.15 18.21 -31.16
CA ASP A 119 12.08 17.32 -30.71
C ASP A 119 10.74 17.55 -31.42
N GLU A 120 10.72 18.33 -32.51
CA GLU A 120 9.50 18.62 -33.27
C GLU A 120 9.03 17.42 -34.10
N ARG A 121 7.76 17.04 -33.90
CA ARG A 121 7.04 16.09 -34.77
C ARG A 121 6.57 16.82 -36.04
N ILE A 122 7.04 16.35 -37.20
CA ILE A 122 6.52 16.79 -38.50
C ILE A 122 5.53 15.73 -38.98
N GLY A 123 4.24 15.96 -38.73
CA GLY A 123 3.19 14.97 -39.03
C GLY A 123 3.29 13.74 -38.12
N ASP A 124 3.30 12.54 -38.71
CA ASP A 124 3.42 11.26 -37.99
C ASP A 124 4.88 10.78 -37.81
N ILE A 125 5.87 11.59 -38.19
CA ILE A 125 7.29 11.21 -38.13
C ILE A 125 7.92 11.79 -36.86
N ASP A 126 8.35 10.91 -35.97
CA ASP A 126 9.14 11.23 -34.77
C ASP A 126 10.62 11.19 -35.14
N MET A 127 11.31 12.31 -35.00
CA MET A 127 12.74 12.44 -35.35
C MET A 127 13.64 11.90 -34.23
N VAL A 128 13.08 11.47 -33.10
CA VAL A 128 13.82 10.82 -32.00
C VAL A 128 14.01 9.34 -32.31
N VAL A 129 15.28 8.91 -32.34
CA VAL A 129 15.63 7.49 -32.49
C VAL A 129 15.11 6.73 -31.27
N THR A 130 14.22 5.78 -31.49
CA THR A 130 13.59 4.97 -30.43
C THR A 130 14.12 3.53 -30.41
N CYS A 131 14.15 2.93 -29.23
CA CYS A 131 14.52 1.52 -29.05
C CYS A 131 13.62 0.61 -29.91
N ASN A 132 14.23 -0.31 -30.66
CA ASN A 132 13.48 -1.26 -31.48
C ASN A 132 12.82 -2.33 -30.61
N MET A 133 11.55 -2.12 -30.27
CA MET A 133 10.75 -3.02 -29.44
C MET A 133 10.48 -4.39 -30.10
N ASP A 134 10.62 -4.47 -31.43
CA ASP A 134 10.46 -5.70 -32.20
C ASP A 134 11.79 -6.48 -32.35
N ALA A 135 12.90 -6.00 -31.78
CA ALA A 135 14.18 -6.70 -31.82
C ALA A 135 14.11 -8.02 -31.04
N PRO A 136 14.62 -9.14 -31.61
CA PRO A 136 14.74 -10.39 -30.90
C PRO A 136 15.86 -10.31 -29.85
N VAL A 137 15.57 -10.77 -28.64
CA VAL A 137 16.49 -10.83 -27.51
C VAL A 137 16.53 -12.23 -26.94
N PHE A 138 17.70 -12.65 -26.47
CA PHE A 138 17.84 -13.88 -25.71
C PHE A 138 17.44 -13.59 -24.26
N CYS A 139 16.45 -14.33 -23.76
CA CYS A 139 15.98 -14.22 -22.39
C CYS A 139 16.12 -15.57 -21.70
N ARG A 140 16.79 -15.58 -20.55
CA ARG A 140 16.88 -16.76 -19.68
C ARG A 140 15.87 -16.61 -18.56
N PHE A 141 14.96 -17.56 -18.43
CA PHE A 141 13.94 -17.51 -17.38
C PHE A 141 14.50 -18.09 -16.08
N LEU A 142 14.47 -17.31 -15.01
CA LEU A 142 14.97 -17.74 -13.69
C LEU A 142 13.99 -18.68 -12.97
N GLU A 143 12.73 -18.68 -13.41
CA GLU A 143 11.63 -19.49 -12.90
C GLU A 143 10.71 -19.89 -14.07
N THR A 144 10.00 -21.02 -13.94
CA THR A 144 9.00 -21.43 -14.94
C THR A 144 7.81 -20.50 -14.85
N ILE A 145 7.55 -19.74 -15.90
CA ILE A 145 6.36 -18.91 -16.00
C ILE A 145 5.37 -19.60 -16.93
N GLY A 146 4.09 -19.56 -16.53
CA GLY A 146 3.01 -20.22 -17.25
C GLY A 146 2.82 -19.69 -18.67
N GLU A 147 1.69 -20.02 -19.28
CA GLU A 147 1.42 -19.69 -20.67
C GLU A 147 1.53 -18.17 -20.95
N VAL A 148 2.52 -17.78 -21.76
CA VAL A 148 2.71 -16.39 -22.17
C VAL A 148 2.20 -16.21 -23.59
N ILE A 149 1.26 -15.29 -23.74
CA ILE A 149 0.71 -14.88 -25.02
C ILE A 149 1.66 -13.87 -25.65
N LEU A 150 2.19 -14.20 -26.83
CA LEU A 150 2.95 -13.28 -27.67
C LEU A 150 1.98 -12.47 -28.54
N ASP A 151 1.92 -11.15 -28.30
CA ASP A 151 0.85 -10.22 -28.73
C ASP A 151 0.57 -10.15 -30.24
N ARG A 152 1.36 -10.83 -31.10
CA ARG A 152 1.11 -10.85 -32.56
C ARG A 152 1.01 -12.24 -33.20
N ALA A 153 1.42 -13.31 -32.53
CA ALA A 153 1.38 -14.65 -33.11
C ALA A 153 0.13 -15.43 -32.68
N GLY A 154 -0.46 -15.11 -31.53
CA GLY A 154 -1.50 -15.95 -30.93
C GLY A 154 -0.99 -17.33 -30.49
N ASP A 155 0.32 -17.55 -30.60
CA ASP A 155 1.00 -18.74 -30.13
C ASP A 155 1.29 -18.60 -28.64
N ASN A 156 0.91 -19.65 -27.93
CA ASN A 156 1.13 -19.80 -26.50
C ASN A 156 2.48 -20.49 -26.29
N ILE A 157 3.43 -19.81 -25.66
CA ILE A 157 4.73 -20.39 -25.35
C ILE A 157 4.85 -20.57 -23.83
N TYR A 158 5.29 -21.76 -23.43
CA TYR A 158 5.67 -22.08 -22.06
C TYR A 158 7.16 -21.79 -21.89
N PHE A 159 7.50 -20.99 -20.88
CA PHE A 159 8.88 -20.67 -20.57
C PHE A 159 9.33 -21.42 -19.32
N ASP A 160 10.28 -22.34 -19.51
CA ASP A 160 10.81 -23.19 -18.46
C ASP A 160 11.99 -22.55 -17.75
N LYS A 161 12.07 -22.82 -16.44
CA LYS A 161 13.18 -22.40 -15.59
C LYS A 161 14.52 -22.87 -16.15
N GLY A 162 15.43 -21.92 -16.36
CA GLY A 162 16.81 -22.15 -16.73
C GLY A 162 17.07 -22.14 -18.24
N GLU A 163 16.02 -22.28 -19.06
CA GLU A 163 16.08 -22.31 -20.52
C GLU A 163 16.22 -20.89 -21.10
N ILE A 164 16.84 -20.80 -22.27
CA ILE A 164 17.07 -19.55 -23.00
C ILE A 164 16.18 -19.52 -24.23
N TYR A 165 15.36 -18.48 -24.34
CA TYR A 165 14.43 -18.29 -25.43
C TYR A 165 14.81 -17.05 -26.23
N LEU A 166 14.66 -17.13 -27.54
CA LEU A 166 14.79 -15.99 -28.45
C LEU A 166 13.39 -15.43 -28.70
N VAL A 167 13.10 -14.26 -28.12
CA VAL A 167 11.77 -13.64 -28.12
C VAL A 167 11.90 -12.15 -28.41
N ARG A 168 10.86 -11.47 -28.89
CA ARG A 168 10.96 -10.02 -29.09
C ARG A 168 10.96 -9.31 -27.74
N TYR A 169 11.77 -8.27 -27.61
CA TYR A 169 11.87 -7.53 -26.35
C TYR A 169 10.51 -6.99 -25.88
N GLY A 170 9.69 -6.48 -26.79
CA GLY A 170 8.35 -5.99 -26.48
C GLY A 170 7.42 -7.05 -25.86
N ASP A 171 7.57 -8.33 -26.23
CA ASP A 171 6.73 -9.41 -25.73
C ASP A 171 7.06 -9.78 -24.27
N ILE A 172 8.31 -9.54 -23.83
CA ILE A 172 8.77 -9.86 -22.47
C ILE A 172 8.97 -8.65 -21.55
N LYS A 173 8.93 -7.43 -22.08
CA LYS A 173 9.14 -6.18 -21.32
C LYS A 173 8.27 -6.08 -20.07
N LYS A 174 6.99 -6.48 -20.15
CA LYS A 174 6.04 -6.54 -19.02
C LYS A 174 6.53 -7.39 -17.84
N TYR A 175 7.28 -8.46 -18.11
CA TYR A 175 7.83 -9.33 -17.06
C TYR A 175 9.13 -8.81 -16.46
N LEU A 176 9.80 -7.86 -17.12
CA LEU A 176 11.00 -7.19 -16.63
C LEU A 176 10.68 -5.93 -15.81
N GLU A 177 9.49 -5.34 -16.00
CA GLU A 177 9.09 -4.07 -15.38
C GLU A 177 8.19 -4.24 -14.12
N ALA A 178 7.90 -5.46 -13.70
CA ALA A 178 6.98 -5.73 -12.59
C ALA A 178 7.66 -5.65 -11.19
N GLY A 179 7.05 -4.85 -10.30
CA GLY A 179 7.33 -4.74 -8.86
C GLY A 179 6.01 -4.69 -8.04
N PRO A 180 6.08 -4.78 -6.69
CA PRO A 180 5.14 -5.50 -5.80
C PRO A 180 3.85 -4.76 -5.38
N GLY A 181 2.79 -5.56 -5.10
CA GLY A 181 1.39 -5.13 -5.08
C GLY A 181 0.96 -4.68 -6.48
N LYS A 182 -0.26 -4.94 -6.96
CA LYS A 182 -0.62 -4.41 -8.29
C LYS A 182 -0.98 -2.93 -8.17
N TYR A 183 0.05 -2.12 -7.94
CA TYR A 183 0.02 -0.67 -8.04
C TYR A 183 0.26 -0.25 -9.49
N ASN A 184 1.00 -1.05 -10.26
CA ASN A 184 1.10 -0.90 -11.70
C ASN A 184 0.10 -1.85 -12.37
N LEU A 185 -0.99 -1.28 -12.89
CA LEU A 185 -2.00 -2.00 -13.64
C LEU A 185 -1.66 -1.95 -15.13
N GLU A 186 -1.63 -3.11 -15.76
CA GLU A 186 -1.31 -3.27 -17.18
C GLU A 186 -2.56 -3.70 -17.96
N GLY A 187 -2.78 -3.08 -19.12
CA GLY A 187 -3.86 -3.40 -20.05
C GLY A 187 -3.83 -2.46 -21.25
N GLU A 188 -4.99 -2.11 -21.84
CA GLU A 188 -5.04 -1.09 -22.90
C GLU A 188 -4.46 0.27 -22.45
N SER A 189 -4.47 0.48 -21.14
CA SER A 189 -4.00 1.68 -20.47
C SER A 189 -3.18 1.31 -19.23
N ASN A 190 -1.87 1.58 -19.26
CA ASN A 190 -1.02 1.39 -18.09
C ASN A 190 -1.33 2.46 -17.04
N VAL A 191 -1.69 2.05 -15.82
CA VAL A 191 -2.04 2.94 -14.70
C VAL A 191 -1.13 2.63 -13.51
N SER A 192 -0.45 3.64 -12.96
CA SER A 192 0.41 3.49 -11.78
C SER A 192 -0.23 4.19 -10.57
N ILE A 193 -0.74 3.40 -9.64
CA ILE A 193 -1.36 3.80 -8.38
C ILE A 193 -0.28 4.20 -7.38
N ARG A 194 -0.46 5.35 -6.73
CA ARG A 194 0.57 5.97 -5.87
C ARG A 194 0.17 6.11 -4.40
N HIS A 195 -1.05 5.71 -4.05
CA HIS A 195 -1.56 5.84 -2.69
C HIS A 195 -1.76 4.46 -2.09
N ALA A 196 -1.29 4.24 -0.85
CA ALA A 196 -1.29 2.92 -0.23
C ALA A 196 -2.70 2.29 -0.16
N PHE A 197 -3.72 3.10 0.15
CA PHE A 197 -5.13 2.66 0.25
C PHE A 197 -5.80 2.36 -1.09
N ASP A 198 -5.16 2.68 -2.22
CA ASP A 198 -5.70 2.44 -3.56
C ASP A 198 -5.08 1.23 -4.25
N GLY A 199 -4.09 0.58 -3.62
CA GLY A 199 -3.49 -0.64 -4.15
C GLY A 199 -4.53 -1.74 -4.32
N MET A 200 -4.38 -2.56 -5.36
CA MET A 200 -5.25 -3.71 -5.56
C MET A 200 -5.20 -4.64 -4.33
N PRO A 201 -6.34 -4.93 -3.68
CA PRO A 201 -6.36 -5.64 -2.40
C PRO A 201 -6.01 -7.11 -2.56
N PHE A 202 -5.02 -7.58 -1.79
CA PHE A 202 -4.71 -8.98 -1.59
C PHE A 202 -5.08 -9.42 -0.18
N MET A 203 -5.74 -10.57 -0.06
CA MET A 203 -5.94 -11.23 1.22
C MET A 203 -4.84 -12.26 1.43
N HIS A 204 -4.21 -12.24 2.61
CA HIS A 204 -3.18 -13.18 3.01
C HIS A 204 -3.71 -14.05 4.16
N ARG A 205 -3.60 -15.37 4.04
CA ARG A 205 -4.04 -16.35 5.04
C ARG A 205 -2.86 -17.19 5.50
N PHE A 206 -2.73 -17.32 6.81
CA PHE A 206 -1.77 -18.19 7.48
C PHE A 206 -2.54 -19.21 8.31
N GLU A 207 -2.35 -20.49 8.01
CA GLU A 207 -2.91 -21.59 8.79
C GLU A 207 -1.80 -22.20 9.64
N LEU A 208 -1.88 -22.01 10.95
CA LEU A 208 -0.90 -22.45 11.91
C LEU A 208 -1.28 -23.86 12.41
N SER A 209 -0.35 -24.80 12.30
CA SER A 209 -0.39 -26.13 12.94
C SER A 209 0.83 -26.28 13.86
N PRO A 210 0.86 -27.27 14.78
CA PRO A 210 1.95 -27.41 15.75
C PRO A 210 3.36 -27.36 15.14
N ASP A 211 3.55 -27.94 13.95
CA ASP A 211 4.87 -28.08 13.32
C ASP A 211 4.98 -27.36 11.96
N THR A 212 3.89 -26.80 11.43
CA THR A 212 3.86 -26.25 10.06
C THR A 212 2.98 -25.02 9.96
N ILE A 213 3.38 -24.06 9.12
CA ILE A 213 2.54 -22.93 8.70
C ILE A 213 2.24 -23.11 7.21
N ARG A 214 0.97 -23.06 6.84
CA ARG A 214 0.57 -22.97 5.42
C ARG A 214 0.18 -21.55 5.09
N TYR A 215 0.66 -21.08 3.94
CA TYR A 215 0.37 -19.75 3.43
C TYR A 215 -0.39 -19.84 2.11
N ASN A 216 -1.43 -19.01 1.98
CA ASN A 216 -2.07 -18.75 0.70
C ASN A 216 -2.54 -17.29 0.63
N SER A 217 -2.57 -16.72 -0.57
CA SER A 217 -3.05 -15.37 -0.81
C SER A 217 -3.91 -15.27 -2.06
N ARG A 218 -4.78 -14.26 -2.13
CA ARG A 218 -5.60 -14.03 -3.33
C ARG A 218 -5.88 -12.55 -3.57
N HIS A 219 -5.86 -12.17 -4.85
CA HIS A 219 -6.32 -10.88 -5.32
C HIS A 219 -7.87 -10.80 -5.24
N LEU A 220 -8.39 -9.74 -4.62
CA LEU A 220 -9.84 -9.61 -4.37
C LEU A 220 -10.59 -8.77 -5.42
N ALA A 221 -9.89 -8.06 -6.30
CA ALA A 221 -10.46 -7.00 -7.13
C ALA A 221 -10.13 -7.15 -8.63
N GLU A 222 -10.07 -8.38 -9.16
CA GLU A 222 -9.77 -8.63 -10.58
C GLU A 222 -10.73 -7.90 -11.54
N GLY A 223 -12.02 -7.82 -11.21
CA GLY A 223 -13.00 -7.05 -11.98
C GLY A 223 -12.72 -5.54 -11.94
N ALA A 224 -12.36 -4.99 -10.77
CA ALA A 224 -11.97 -3.59 -10.63
C ALA A 224 -10.73 -3.26 -11.44
N GLU A 225 -9.73 -4.16 -11.41
CA GLU A 225 -8.50 -4.04 -12.18
C GLU A 225 -8.77 -4.00 -13.69
N LYS A 226 -9.58 -4.94 -14.19
CA LYS A 226 -10.00 -4.97 -15.61
C LYS A 226 -10.75 -3.70 -15.98
N TYR A 227 -11.65 -3.24 -15.12
CA TYR A 227 -12.37 -1.99 -15.32
C TYR A 227 -11.41 -0.81 -15.43
N ILE A 228 -10.44 -0.65 -14.53
CA ILE A 228 -9.50 0.48 -14.53
C ILE A 228 -8.61 0.46 -15.79
N THR A 229 -8.19 -0.72 -16.22
CA THR A 229 -7.28 -0.88 -17.38
C THR A 229 -7.97 -0.74 -18.73
N GLN A 230 -9.28 -1.07 -18.83
CA GLN A 230 -10.08 -0.97 -20.06
C GLN A 230 -10.93 0.31 -20.13
N ASN A 231 -11.51 0.72 -19.00
CA ASN A 231 -12.40 1.88 -18.87
C ASN A 231 -11.79 2.90 -17.90
N ARG A 232 -11.00 3.84 -18.42
CA ARG A 232 -10.31 4.85 -17.60
C ARG A 232 -11.24 5.72 -16.75
N TYR A 233 -12.49 5.93 -17.18
CA TYR A 233 -13.32 7.02 -16.66
C TYR A 233 -14.20 6.61 -15.47
N GLY A 234 -14.30 7.50 -14.49
CA GLY A 234 -15.34 7.47 -13.46
C GLY A 234 -15.04 6.69 -12.17
N LYS A 235 -14.00 5.84 -12.12
CA LYS A 235 -13.61 5.17 -10.88
C LYS A 235 -13.12 6.19 -9.84
N ILE A 236 -13.54 5.99 -8.61
CA ILE A 236 -13.18 6.82 -7.45
C ILE A 236 -12.06 6.12 -6.70
N PHE A 237 -11.06 6.90 -6.29
CA PHE A 237 -9.94 6.46 -5.49
C PHE A 237 -9.99 7.12 -4.11
N PHE A 238 -9.24 6.61 -3.14
CA PHE A 238 -9.01 7.28 -1.89
C PHE A 238 -8.07 8.48 -2.06
N GLY A 239 -6.89 8.29 -2.66
CA GLY A 239 -5.88 9.35 -2.80
C GLY A 239 -5.08 9.33 -4.11
N HIS A 240 -5.26 8.32 -4.95
CA HIS A 240 -4.59 8.22 -6.24
C HIS A 240 -5.13 9.27 -7.23
N SER A 241 -4.32 10.29 -7.48
CA SER A 241 -4.60 11.28 -8.53
C SER A 241 -4.05 10.80 -9.87
N GLN A 242 -4.93 10.77 -10.88
CA GLN A 242 -4.55 10.47 -12.26
C GLN A 242 -4.02 11.73 -12.97
N ASN A 243 -2.98 11.56 -13.79
CA ASN A 243 -2.48 12.60 -14.68
C ASN A 243 -3.36 12.68 -15.93
N LEU A 244 -4.45 13.43 -15.81
CA LEU A 244 -5.46 13.58 -16.86
C LEU A 244 -5.30 14.91 -17.61
N THR A 245 -5.45 14.86 -18.94
CA THR A 245 -5.62 16.06 -19.77
C THR A 245 -6.92 16.79 -19.39
N PRO A 246 -7.06 18.09 -19.72
CA PRO A 246 -8.28 18.85 -19.40
C PRO A 246 -9.57 18.20 -19.92
N TRP A 247 -9.54 17.60 -21.11
CA TRP A 247 -10.71 16.91 -21.67
C TRP A 247 -10.98 15.59 -20.94
N GLU A 248 -9.96 14.77 -20.65
CA GLU A 248 -10.19 13.57 -19.82
C GLU A 248 -10.80 13.94 -18.47
N ARG A 249 -10.32 15.00 -17.79
CA ARG A 249 -10.92 15.48 -16.53
C ARG A 249 -12.41 15.76 -16.65
N ILE A 250 -12.84 16.43 -17.70
CA ILE A 250 -14.27 16.70 -17.94
C ILE A 250 -15.04 15.39 -18.15
N LYS A 251 -14.50 14.41 -18.91
CA LYS A 251 -15.12 13.08 -19.07
C LYS A 251 -15.24 12.35 -17.73
N HIS A 252 -14.20 12.39 -16.89
CA HIS A 252 -14.23 11.79 -15.55
C HIS A 252 -15.29 12.46 -14.65
N ILE A 253 -15.40 13.79 -14.68
CA ILE A 253 -16.43 14.51 -13.92
C ILE A 253 -17.82 14.12 -14.43
N ALA A 254 -18.04 14.14 -15.75
CA ALA A 254 -19.32 13.75 -16.35
C ALA A 254 -19.70 12.31 -16.03
N ALA A 255 -18.76 11.36 -16.10
CA ALA A 255 -18.98 9.96 -15.74
C ALA A 255 -19.39 9.81 -14.26
N ARG A 256 -18.76 10.55 -13.34
CA ARG A 256 -19.12 10.53 -11.91
C ARG A 256 -20.48 11.16 -11.63
N ILE A 257 -20.81 12.27 -12.30
CA ILE A 257 -22.14 12.88 -12.22
C ILE A 257 -23.20 11.91 -12.75
N ASN A 258 -22.92 11.24 -13.87
CA ASN A 258 -23.82 10.24 -14.45
C ASN A 258 -24.04 9.06 -13.49
N ALA A 259 -22.98 8.55 -12.87
CA ALA A 259 -23.07 7.49 -11.85
C ALA A 259 -23.94 7.92 -10.64
N LEU A 260 -23.75 9.15 -10.13
CA LEU A 260 -24.53 9.70 -9.01
C LEU A 260 -26.00 9.96 -9.33
N VAL A 261 -26.28 10.52 -10.51
CA VAL A 261 -27.59 11.10 -10.83
C VAL A 261 -28.48 10.12 -11.61
N ILE A 262 -27.90 9.27 -12.46
CA ILE A 262 -28.65 8.46 -13.43
C ILE A 262 -28.63 6.97 -13.06
N GLN A 263 -27.50 6.44 -12.61
CA GLN A 263 -27.37 5.00 -12.33
C GLN A 263 -27.79 4.60 -10.91
N SER A 264 -27.85 5.53 -9.97
CA SER A 264 -28.24 5.33 -8.55
C SER A 264 -27.46 4.27 -7.77
N HIS A 265 -26.51 3.58 -8.40
CA HIS A 265 -25.59 2.63 -7.79
C HIS A 265 -24.20 2.83 -8.40
N PHE A 266 -23.21 3.14 -7.56
CA PHE A 266 -21.80 3.19 -7.96
C PHE A 266 -21.18 1.80 -8.16
N THR A 267 -21.87 0.76 -7.71
CA THR A 267 -21.28 -0.54 -7.40
C THR A 267 -21.92 -1.62 -8.28
N ASP A 268 -21.11 -2.29 -9.09
CA ASP A 268 -21.56 -3.48 -9.81
C ASP A 268 -21.53 -4.70 -8.89
N LYS A 269 -22.64 -4.96 -8.20
CA LYS A 269 -22.76 -6.13 -7.31
C LYS A 269 -22.81 -7.47 -8.06
N SER A 270 -22.90 -7.49 -9.40
CA SER A 270 -23.00 -8.73 -10.18
C SER A 270 -21.66 -9.48 -10.30
N ASP A 271 -20.55 -8.74 -10.28
CA ASP A 271 -19.19 -9.28 -10.16
C ASP A 271 -18.67 -9.01 -8.74
N PRO A 272 -18.49 -10.03 -7.89
CA PRO A 272 -17.97 -9.88 -6.55
C PRO A 272 -16.57 -9.24 -6.46
N SER A 273 -15.83 -9.16 -7.56
CA SER A 273 -14.48 -8.60 -7.66
C SER A 273 -14.42 -7.23 -8.36
N SER A 274 -15.57 -6.61 -8.65
CA SER A 274 -15.67 -5.32 -9.36
C SER A 274 -15.18 -4.11 -8.53
N GLU A 275 -14.97 -4.30 -7.24
CA GLU A 275 -14.65 -3.25 -6.28
C GLU A 275 -13.38 -3.53 -5.45
N MET A 276 -12.73 -2.45 -5.03
CA MET A 276 -11.51 -2.49 -4.22
C MET A 276 -11.87 -2.51 -2.74
N VAL A 277 -12.15 -3.69 -2.20
CA VAL A 277 -12.45 -3.89 -0.77
C VAL A 277 -11.30 -4.68 -0.13
N GLY A 278 -10.58 -4.07 0.82
CA GLY A 278 -9.42 -4.74 1.43
C GLY A 278 -8.75 -4.01 2.58
N VAL A 279 -9.49 -3.19 3.33
CA VAL A 279 -8.93 -2.47 4.48
C VAL A 279 -8.86 -3.39 5.70
N THR A 280 -9.96 -4.08 6.02
CA THR A 280 -10.03 -5.01 7.16
C THR A 280 -10.59 -6.36 6.73
N ALA A 281 -10.14 -7.44 7.36
CA ALA A 281 -10.66 -8.79 7.20
C ALA A 281 -11.31 -9.26 8.51
N THR A 282 -12.62 -9.52 8.49
CA THR A 282 -13.41 -9.81 9.68
C THR A 282 -14.08 -11.18 9.60
N PRO A 283 -13.73 -12.13 10.49
CA PRO A 283 -14.43 -13.40 10.59
C PRO A 283 -15.78 -13.22 11.28
N ASN A 284 -16.71 -14.14 11.00
CA ASN A 284 -18.02 -14.23 11.67
C ASN A 284 -18.88 -12.97 11.60
N TYR A 285 -18.67 -12.14 10.58
CA TYR A 285 -19.44 -10.93 10.36
C TYR A 285 -20.86 -11.24 9.85
N PRO A 286 -21.90 -10.49 10.24
CA PRO A 286 -23.25 -10.71 9.76
C PRO A 286 -23.33 -10.51 8.25
N ILE A 287 -24.03 -11.43 7.61
CA ILE A 287 -24.34 -11.38 6.19
C ILE A 287 -25.86 -11.45 6.00
N PRO A 288 -26.40 -10.85 4.92
CA PRO A 288 -27.81 -10.92 4.57
C PRO A 288 -28.41 -12.33 4.58
N HIS A 289 -29.68 -12.40 4.97
CA HIS A 289 -30.42 -13.66 5.17
C HIS A 289 -30.35 -14.60 3.95
N GLY A 290 -30.31 -15.91 4.23
CA GLY A 290 -30.30 -16.96 3.21
C GLY A 290 -28.91 -17.42 2.76
N ALA A 291 -27.83 -16.77 3.23
CA ALA A 291 -26.46 -17.23 3.03
C ALA A 291 -25.98 -18.15 4.17
N SER A 292 -25.04 -19.05 3.87
CA SER A 292 -24.41 -19.90 4.89
C SER A 292 -23.68 -19.06 5.92
N GLN A 293 -23.97 -19.28 7.20
CA GLN A 293 -23.35 -18.58 8.34
C GLN A 293 -22.10 -19.31 8.87
N GLU A 294 -21.69 -20.40 8.23
CA GLU A 294 -20.48 -21.13 8.63
C GLU A 294 -19.24 -20.45 8.05
N ARG A 295 -18.24 -20.24 8.93
CA ARG A 295 -16.91 -19.72 8.58
C ARG A 295 -16.95 -18.49 7.67
N VAL A 296 -17.82 -17.54 8.03
CA VAL A 296 -18.01 -16.31 7.25
C VAL A 296 -16.77 -15.43 7.37
N LEU A 297 -16.25 -14.96 6.25
CA LEU A 297 -15.17 -13.99 6.20
C LEU A 297 -15.60 -12.81 5.32
N VAL A 298 -15.47 -11.59 5.84
CA VAL A 298 -15.89 -10.37 5.15
C VAL A 298 -14.74 -9.38 5.12
N ALA A 299 -14.36 -8.94 3.92
CA ALA A 299 -13.48 -7.80 3.72
C ALA A 299 -14.31 -6.50 3.74
N LYS A 300 -13.76 -5.43 4.31
CA LYS A 300 -14.44 -4.13 4.47
C LYS A 300 -13.55 -2.96 4.05
N THR A 301 -14.19 -1.80 3.86
CA THR A 301 -13.59 -0.49 3.58
C THR A 301 -14.41 0.60 4.28
N ASP A 302 -14.03 1.87 4.16
CA ASP A 302 -14.76 3.00 4.78
C ASP A 302 -16.00 3.45 3.97
N ALA A 303 -16.20 2.90 2.78
CA ALA A 303 -17.48 2.99 2.08
C ALA A 303 -18.48 2.00 2.68
N ASN A 304 -19.79 2.28 2.55
CA ASN A 304 -20.83 1.29 2.85
C ASN A 304 -20.82 0.17 1.78
N LEU A 305 -19.78 -0.65 1.81
CA LEU A 305 -19.50 -1.72 0.85
C LEU A 305 -18.70 -2.82 1.54
N LEU A 306 -19.23 -4.04 1.48
CA LEU A 306 -18.67 -5.23 2.08
C LEU A 306 -18.50 -6.31 1.03
N GLN A 307 -17.44 -7.10 1.15
CA GLN A 307 -17.15 -8.21 0.26
C GLN A 307 -17.05 -9.51 1.07
N GLN A 308 -17.98 -10.43 0.85
CA GLN A 308 -17.87 -11.79 1.38
C GLN A 308 -16.79 -12.54 0.61
N VAL A 309 -15.90 -13.21 1.34
CA VAL A 309 -14.78 -13.98 0.80
C VAL A 309 -14.85 -15.40 1.35
N ASP A 310 -14.46 -16.37 0.53
CA ASP A 310 -14.32 -17.76 0.95
C ASP A 310 -13.19 -17.93 1.98
N ALA A 311 -13.46 -18.51 3.15
CA ALA A 311 -12.48 -18.56 4.24
C ALA A 311 -11.25 -19.45 3.98
N ASP A 312 -11.31 -20.36 2.99
CA ASP A 312 -10.20 -21.25 2.65
C ASP A 312 -9.51 -20.81 1.36
N THR A 313 -10.28 -20.68 0.28
CA THR A 313 -9.76 -20.34 -1.05
C THR A 313 -9.55 -18.86 -1.25
N LEU A 314 -10.07 -18.01 -0.36
CA LEU A 314 -10.03 -16.54 -0.45
C LEU A 314 -10.72 -15.96 -1.69
N ALA A 315 -11.56 -16.74 -2.38
CA ALA A 315 -12.32 -16.27 -3.54
C ALA A 315 -13.35 -15.21 -3.13
N PRO A 316 -13.44 -14.06 -3.82
CA PRO A 316 -14.59 -13.17 -3.70
C PRO A 316 -15.88 -13.93 -4.01
N ARG A 317 -16.84 -13.91 -3.08
CA ARG A 317 -18.13 -14.61 -3.22
C ARG A 317 -19.28 -13.67 -3.51
N ARG A 318 -19.31 -12.51 -2.86
CA ARG A 318 -20.43 -11.57 -2.97
C ARG A 318 -20.05 -10.17 -2.54
N LEU A 319 -20.56 -9.16 -3.25
CA LEU A 319 -20.60 -7.77 -2.75
C LEU A 319 -21.98 -7.49 -2.16
N PHE A 320 -22.00 -6.79 -1.04
CA PHE A 320 -23.22 -6.33 -0.37
C PHE A 320 -22.93 -5.08 0.44
N ASP A 321 -23.97 -4.41 0.92
CA ASP A 321 -23.86 -3.27 1.82
C ASP A 321 -24.73 -3.49 3.08
N TYR A 322 -24.70 -2.56 4.03
CA TYR A 322 -25.52 -2.68 5.24
C TYR A 322 -27.02 -2.63 4.96
N SER A 323 -27.45 -2.03 3.83
CA SER A 323 -28.86 -1.99 3.45
C SER A 323 -29.40 -3.34 2.98
N ASP A 324 -28.51 -4.23 2.51
CA ASP A 324 -28.84 -5.62 2.22
C ASP A 324 -29.08 -6.45 3.50
N ILE A 325 -28.55 -6.03 4.66
CA ILE A 325 -28.84 -6.62 5.97
C ILE A 325 -30.14 -6.02 6.53
N ASP A 326 -30.22 -4.70 6.57
CA ASP A 326 -31.43 -3.96 6.95
C ASP A 326 -31.54 -2.68 6.12
N HIS A 327 -32.59 -2.59 5.30
CA HIS A 327 -32.86 -1.49 4.38
C HIS A 327 -32.78 -0.07 4.96
N ARG A 328 -32.88 0.08 6.30
CA ARG A 328 -32.72 1.38 6.99
C ARG A 328 -31.27 1.89 6.96
N LEU A 329 -30.29 1.00 6.88
CA LEU A 329 -28.85 1.28 6.91
C LEU A 329 -28.31 1.74 5.54
N ASN A 330 -28.88 2.82 5.01
CA ASN A 330 -28.64 3.30 3.64
C ASN A 330 -27.69 4.51 3.55
N GLY A 331 -26.77 4.67 4.51
CA GLY A 331 -25.72 5.69 4.42
C GLY A 331 -24.68 5.36 3.35
N ASP A 332 -23.90 6.37 2.97
CA ASP A 332 -22.90 6.27 1.90
C ASP A 332 -21.57 5.67 2.40
N LEU A 333 -21.22 5.97 3.66
CA LEU A 333 -19.97 5.56 4.31
C LEU A 333 -20.26 4.76 5.59
N ALA A 334 -19.28 3.99 6.05
CA ALA A 334 -19.31 3.26 7.31
C ALA A 334 -17.88 3.11 7.85
N ALA A 335 -17.70 2.76 9.13
CA ALA A 335 -16.34 2.46 9.61
C ALA A 335 -15.88 1.08 9.10
N ALA A 336 -14.65 1.03 8.60
CA ALA A 336 -13.95 -0.24 8.37
C ALA A 336 -13.71 -1.00 9.69
N HIS A 337 -13.59 -0.28 10.80
CA HIS A 337 -13.49 -0.82 12.16
C HIS A 337 -14.84 -0.77 12.88
N HIS A 338 -15.66 -1.79 12.66
CA HIS A 338 -16.75 -2.12 13.58
C HIS A 338 -16.22 -2.36 15.00
N GLN A 339 -17.09 -2.28 16.00
CA GLN A 339 -16.78 -2.69 17.35
C GLN A 339 -17.52 -3.96 17.70
N TYR A 340 -16.83 -4.93 18.30
CA TYR A 340 -17.39 -6.22 18.70
C TYR A 340 -17.46 -6.33 20.22
N ASP A 341 -18.59 -6.79 20.75
CA ASP A 341 -18.73 -7.15 22.15
C ASP A 341 -18.51 -8.66 22.35
N PRO A 342 -17.39 -9.07 22.99
CA PRO A 342 -17.11 -10.50 23.19
C PRO A 342 -18.01 -11.16 24.24
N VAL A 343 -18.73 -10.39 25.05
CA VAL A 343 -19.66 -10.90 26.08
C VAL A 343 -21.04 -11.16 25.46
N THR A 344 -21.55 -10.23 24.66
CA THR A 344 -22.90 -10.35 24.06
C THR A 344 -22.88 -10.95 22.65
N GLY A 345 -21.72 -10.95 21.97
CA GLY A 345 -21.60 -11.36 20.57
C GLY A 345 -22.18 -10.34 19.59
N GLU A 346 -22.49 -9.13 20.05
CA GLU A 346 -23.07 -8.05 19.26
C GLU A 346 -21.99 -7.26 18.51
N ILE A 347 -22.38 -6.73 17.35
CA ILE A 347 -21.53 -5.91 16.49
C ILE A 347 -22.13 -4.53 16.38
N PHE A 348 -21.34 -3.50 16.70
CA PHE A 348 -21.71 -2.11 16.60
C PHE A 348 -21.03 -1.51 15.37
N ASN A 349 -21.74 -0.65 14.65
CA ASN A 349 -21.18 0.20 13.60
C ASN A 349 -22.09 1.43 13.40
N PHE A 350 -21.75 2.27 12.42
CA PHE A 350 -22.60 3.35 11.95
C PHE A 350 -22.63 3.38 10.43
N THR A 351 -23.66 4.02 9.87
CA THR A 351 -23.65 4.50 8.50
C THR A 351 -23.69 6.02 8.49
N LEU A 352 -22.84 6.66 7.69
CA LEU A 352 -22.83 8.10 7.47
C LEU A 352 -23.41 8.42 6.10
N LYS A 353 -24.52 9.14 6.07
CA LYS A 353 -25.07 9.75 4.85
C LYS A 353 -24.38 11.09 4.62
N LEU A 354 -23.91 11.37 3.42
CA LEU A 354 -23.23 12.63 3.08
C LEU A 354 -24.22 13.78 2.88
N MET A 355 -25.42 13.51 2.33
CA MET A 355 -26.43 14.54 2.07
C MET A 355 -27.88 14.07 2.33
N PRO A 356 -28.62 14.72 3.25
CA PRO A 356 -28.09 15.58 4.32
C PRO A 356 -27.19 14.75 5.26
N PRO A 357 -26.13 15.36 5.84
CA PRO A 357 -25.25 14.71 6.81
C PRO A 357 -26.03 14.05 7.95
N THR A 358 -25.93 12.73 8.09
CA THR A 358 -26.58 11.96 9.16
C THR A 358 -25.70 10.77 9.54
N ILE A 359 -25.30 10.68 10.81
CA ILE A 359 -24.65 9.49 11.36
C ILE A 359 -25.71 8.64 12.05
N GLN A 360 -25.98 7.46 11.50
CA GLN A 360 -26.89 6.48 12.07
C GLN A 360 -26.08 5.37 12.75
N VAL A 361 -26.14 5.32 14.08
CA VAL A 361 -25.44 4.32 14.89
C VAL A 361 -26.36 3.13 15.13
N PHE A 362 -25.86 1.92 14.92
CA PHE A 362 -26.64 0.70 15.05
C PHE A 362 -25.84 -0.43 15.71
N VAL A 363 -26.57 -1.41 16.21
CA VAL A 363 -26.06 -2.70 16.65
C VAL A 363 -26.72 -3.80 15.85
N THR A 364 -25.96 -4.84 15.53
CA THR A 364 -26.43 -6.02 14.82
C THR A 364 -25.96 -7.30 15.52
N THR A 365 -26.81 -8.31 15.55
CA THR A 365 -26.45 -9.64 16.03
C THR A 365 -25.81 -10.47 14.91
N ARG A 366 -25.16 -11.59 15.24
CA ARG A 366 -24.65 -12.53 14.21
C ARG A 366 -25.74 -13.05 13.27
N SER A 367 -27.00 -13.12 13.73
CA SER A 367 -28.13 -13.53 12.89
C SER A 367 -28.64 -12.42 11.96
N GLY A 368 -28.09 -11.21 12.07
CA GLY A 368 -28.46 -10.06 11.24
C GLY A 368 -29.61 -9.21 11.80
N GLU A 369 -30.01 -9.40 13.07
CA GLU A 369 -31.04 -8.55 13.68
C GLU A 369 -30.46 -7.18 14.03
N VAL A 370 -31.05 -6.12 13.48
CA VAL A 370 -30.54 -4.74 13.59
C VAL A 370 -31.40 -3.90 14.53
N THR A 371 -30.73 -3.23 15.47
CA THR A 371 -31.31 -2.18 16.31
C THR A 371 -30.60 -0.85 16.07
N ILE A 372 -31.37 0.19 15.73
CA ILE A 372 -30.85 1.55 15.59
C ILE A 372 -30.76 2.19 16.98
N LEU A 373 -29.58 2.68 17.34
CA LEU A 373 -29.31 3.31 18.63
C LEU A 373 -29.53 4.82 18.58
N ALA A 374 -29.04 5.50 17.53
CA ALA A 374 -29.20 6.93 17.39
C ALA A 374 -29.07 7.40 15.94
N ASN A 375 -29.73 8.52 15.63
CA ASN A 375 -29.48 9.31 14.41
C ASN A 375 -28.95 10.69 14.85
N ILE A 376 -27.70 10.97 14.51
CA ILE A 376 -27.05 12.24 14.81
C ILE A 376 -27.09 13.08 13.54
N THR A 377 -27.80 14.21 13.62
CA THR A 377 -27.95 15.18 12.52
C THR A 377 -27.47 16.57 12.91
N GLN A 378 -27.29 16.81 14.20
CA GLN A 378 -26.88 18.10 14.75
C GLN A 378 -26.09 17.94 16.04
N HIS A 379 -25.18 18.87 16.30
CA HIS A 379 -24.56 19.11 17.59
C HIS A 379 -24.61 20.62 17.90
N ASN A 380 -24.82 21.02 19.15
CA ASN A 380 -24.86 22.44 19.56
C ASN A 380 -25.77 23.34 18.70
N GLY A 381 -26.92 22.82 18.24
CA GLY A 381 -27.87 23.56 17.40
C GLY A 381 -27.38 23.82 15.96
N ARG A 382 -26.29 23.19 15.54
CA ARG A 382 -25.77 23.22 14.17
C ARG A 382 -25.84 21.85 13.54
N GLN A 383 -26.12 21.79 12.25
CA GLN A 383 -26.05 20.54 11.50
C GLN A 383 -24.63 19.99 11.53
N ILE A 384 -24.50 18.67 11.71
CA ILE A 384 -23.20 18.01 11.59
C ILE A 384 -22.66 18.16 10.17
N ARG A 385 -21.34 18.08 10.03
CA ARG A 385 -20.70 18.03 8.71
C ARG A 385 -20.27 16.59 8.43
N PRO A 386 -20.16 16.19 7.15
CA PRO A 386 -19.74 14.83 6.82
C PRO A 386 -18.24 14.68 7.11
N ALA A 387 -17.90 14.33 8.35
CA ALA A 387 -16.55 14.05 8.78
C ALA A 387 -16.08 12.67 8.30
N TYR A 388 -14.79 12.53 8.03
CA TYR A 388 -14.18 11.22 7.80
C TYR A 388 -13.96 10.50 9.13
N ILE A 389 -14.54 9.30 9.26
CA ILE A 389 -14.54 8.50 10.49
C ILE A 389 -14.13 7.08 10.11
N HIS A 390 -12.94 6.67 10.52
CA HIS A 390 -12.37 5.36 10.21
C HIS A 390 -12.69 4.29 11.27
N SER A 391 -12.64 4.70 12.55
CA SER A 391 -12.97 3.87 13.70
C SER A 391 -13.60 4.69 14.82
N PHE A 392 -14.08 4.00 15.86
CA PHE A 392 -14.82 4.58 16.97
C PHE A 392 -14.75 3.65 18.19
N TRP A 393 -15.13 4.12 19.37
CA TRP A 393 -14.97 3.33 20.61
C TRP A 393 -16.25 2.68 21.10
N LEU A 394 -16.08 1.55 21.78
CA LEU A 394 -17.13 0.84 22.49
C LEU A 394 -16.73 0.65 23.96
N THR A 395 -17.68 0.89 24.84
CA THR A 395 -17.59 0.61 26.28
C THR A 395 -18.73 -0.33 26.67
N LYS A 396 -18.81 -0.70 27.95
CA LYS A 396 -19.91 -1.53 28.44
C LYS A 396 -21.26 -0.86 28.25
N ASN A 397 -21.33 0.46 28.36
CA ASN A 397 -22.60 1.19 28.32
C ASN A 397 -22.77 2.16 27.14
N TYR A 398 -21.68 2.52 26.45
CA TYR A 398 -21.67 3.59 25.45
C TYR A 398 -20.91 3.25 24.17
N VAL A 399 -21.38 3.79 23.05
CA VAL A 399 -20.67 3.93 21.78
C VAL A 399 -20.23 5.39 21.65
N ILE A 400 -18.98 5.63 21.26
CA ILE A 400 -18.43 6.99 21.11
C ILE A 400 -18.00 7.20 19.65
N ILE A 401 -18.70 8.07 18.92
CA ILE A 401 -18.41 8.39 17.52
C ILE A 401 -17.67 9.74 17.42
N PRO A 402 -16.44 9.80 16.85
CA PRO A 402 -15.72 11.05 16.69
C PRO A 402 -16.10 11.78 15.39
N GLU A 403 -16.67 12.97 15.50
CA GLU A 403 -16.74 13.95 14.41
C GLU A 403 -15.48 14.84 14.46
N SER A 404 -14.41 14.35 13.81
CA SER A 404 -13.14 15.10 13.66
C SER A 404 -13.31 16.25 12.66
N PRO A 405 -12.55 17.36 12.76
CA PRO A 405 -12.67 18.49 11.85
C PRO A 405 -12.03 18.26 10.47
N LEU A 406 -12.14 17.02 9.95
CA LEU A 406 -11.73 16.57 8.63
C LEU A 406 -12.97 16.22 7.82
N TYR A 407 -13.44 17.13 6.98
CA TYR A 407 -14.75 17.03 6.32
C TYR A 407 -14.62 16.74 4.83
N TYR A 408 -15.61 16.02 4.29
CA TYR A 408 -15.80 15.88 2.85
C TYR A 408 -16.43 17.15 2.26
N ASN A 409 -15.81 17.66 1.20
CA ASN A 409 -16.42 18.61 0.28
C ASN A 409 -16.88 17.86 -0.97
N ALA A 410 -18.20 17.79 -1.17
CA ALA A 410 -18.80 17.04 -2.27
C ALA A 410 -18.35 17.53 -3.65
N LEU A 411 -18.18 18.85 -3.84
CA LEU A 411 -17.76 19.41 -5.13
C LEU A 411 -16.29 19.05 -5.41
N ASP A 412 -15.41 19.24 -4.43
CA ASP A 412 -13.99 18.95 -4.61
C ASP A 412 -13.73 17.45 -4.76
N PHE A 413 -14.49 16.61 -4.07
CA PHE A 413 -14.51 15.15 -4.29
C PHE A 413 -14.96 14.81 -5.71
N LEU A 414 -16.05 15.42 -6.19
CA LEU A 414 -16.58 15.24 -7.54
C LEU A 414 -15.67 15.77 -8.64
N VAL A 415 -14.79 16.74 -8.35
CA VAL A 415 -13.82 17.26 -9.30
C VAL A 415 -12.55 16.42 -9.27
N SER A 416 -11.99 16.17 -8.09
CA SER A 416 -10.71 15.46 -7.92
C SER A 416 -10.79 13.97 -8.23
N GLY A 417 -11.87 13.30 -7.79
CA GLY A 417 -12.06 11.85 -7.96
C GLY A 417 -11.40 11.04 -6.85
N THR A 418 -10.99 11.74 -5.80
CA THR A 418 -10.27 11.18 -4.66
C THR A 418 -10.90 11.65 -3.37
N ALA A 419 -11.01 10.79 -2.36
CA ALA A 419 -11.37 11.19 -1.00
C ALA A 419 -10.42 12.29 -0.46
N VAL A 420 -9.11 12.10 -0.59
CA VAL A 420 -8.07 13.06 -0.14
C VAL A 420 -8.21 14.43 -0.79
N GLY A 421 -8.48 14.50 -2.11
CA GLY A 421 -8.74 15.76 -2.80
C GLY A 421 -10.05 16.44 -2.37
N GLY A 422 -11.01 15.68 -1.83
CA GLY A 422 -12.24 16.19 -1.24
C GLY A 422 -12.13 16.57 0.24
N PHE A 423 -11.02 16.27 0.92
CA PHE A 423 -10.87 16.54 2.34
C PHE A 423 -10.53 18.00 2.64
N HIS A 424 -11.17 18.52 3.68
CA HIS A 424 -10.94 19.85 4.23
C HIS A 424 -10.72 19.75 5.73
N TRP A 425 -9.58 20.26 6.20
CA TRP A 425 -9.28 20.36 7.62
C TRP A 425 -9.64 21.76 8.15
N ASP A 426 -10.43 21.81 9.22
CA ASP A 426 -10.75 23.04 9.94
C ASP A 426 -9.88 23.15 11.20
N PRO A 427 -8.75 23.90 11.16
CA PRO A 427 -7.82 23.99 12.29
C PRO A 427 -8.39 24.78 13.48
N LEU A 428 -9.46 25.56 13.29
CA LEU A 428 -10.15 26.28 14.35
C LEU A 428 -11.34 25.48 14.90
N GLY A 429 -11.65 24.34 14.28
CA GLY A 429 -12.70 23.42 14.68
C GLY A 429 -12.36 22.69 15.98
N LYS A 430 -13.36 21.95 16.47
CA LYS A 430 -13.22 21.00 17.58
C LYS A 430 -13.47 19.60 17.04
N THR A 431 -12.95 18.60 17.72
CA THR A 431 -13.43 17.23 17.54
C THR A 431 -14.62 17.05 18.48
N TYR A 432 -15.76 16.66 17.93
CA TYR A 432 -16.97 16.39 18.72
C TYR A 432 -17.10 14.89 18.95
N LEU A 433 -17.14 14.49 20.21
CA LEU A 433 -17.29 13.10 20.62
C LEU A 433 -18.76 12.87 20.97
N HIS A 434 -19.50 12.25 20.06
CA HIS A 434 -20.89 11.89 20.29
C HIS A 434 -20.94 10.63 21.14
N VAL A 435 -21.59 10.70 22.29
CA VAL A 435 -21.74 9.58 23.22
C VAL A 435 -23.16 9.05 23.10
N ILE A 436 -23.28 7.81 22.66
CA ILE A 436 -24.55 7.12 22.41
C ILE A 436 -24.66 5.99 23.43
N SER A 437 -25.81 5.89 24.10
CA SER A 437 -26.10 4.77 24.98
C SER A 437 -26.32 3.51 24.15
N ARG A 438 -25.77 2.39 24.62
CA ARG A 438 -26.09 1.07 24.06
C ARG A 438 -27.54 0.66 24.31
N ARG A 439 -28.25 1.37 25.20
CA ARG A 439 -29.67 1.18 25.44
C ARG A 439 -30.49 1.97 24.41
N PRO A 440 -31.30 1.29 23.55
CA PRO A 440 -32.02 1.96 22.47
C PRO A 440 -33.04 3.02 22.93
N ASP A 441 -33.56 2.91 24.15
CA ASP A 441 -34.50 3.88 24.73
C ASP A 441 -33.84 5.21 25.12
N GLN A 442 -32.50 5.26 25.21
CA GLN A 442 -31.75 6.44 25.59
C GLN A 442 -31.11 7.15 24.40
N GLY A 443 -30.62 6.41 23.41
CA GLY A 443 -30.00 6.94 22.20
C GLY A 443 -28.82 7.89 22.46
N HIS A 444 -28.78 9.04 21.79
CA HIS A 444 -27.70 10.02 21.92
C HIS A 444 -27.76 10.74 23.28
N VAL A 445 -26.74 10.53 24.12
CA VAL A 445 -26.67 11.01 25.50
C VAL A 445 -26.12 12.43 25.58
N THR A 446 -24.94 12.65 24.98
CA THR A 446 -24.25 13.93 25.02
C THR A 446 -23.24 14.03 23.89
N THR A 447 -22.81 15.24 23.57
CA THR A 447 -21.68 15.51 22.68
C THR A 447 -20.65 16.34 23.44
N ILE A 448 -19.42 15.83 23.55
CA ILE A 448 -18.32 16.52 24.24
C ILE A 448 -17.37 17.08 23.19
N ALA A 449 -17.12 18.38 23.23
CA ALA A 449 -16.18 19.04 22.34
C ALA A 449 -14.77 19.02 22.95
N VAL A 450 -13.80 18.52 22.20
CA VAL A 450 -12.40 18.46 22.61
C VAL A 450 -11.50 19.15 21.59
N ASP A 451 -10.24 19.38 21.96
CA ASP A 451 -9.26 19.97 21.05
C ASP A 451 -9.13 19.16 19.76
N PRO A 452 -8.94 19.83 18.61
CA PRO A 452 -8.98 19.18 17.31
C PRO A 452 -7.93 18.08 17.21
N PHE A 453 -8.39 16.90 16.81
CA PHE A 453 -7.55 15.77 16.44
C PHE A 453 -8.27 14.91 15.42
N PHE A 454 -7.51 14.14 14.67
CA PHE A 454 -7.99 13.06 13.82
C PHE A 454 -7.43 11.73 14.33
N THR A 455 -8.14 10.62 14.13
CA THR A 455 -7.61 9.29 14.45
C THR A 455 -8.05 8.31 13.37
N PHE A 456 -7.12 7.48 12.89
CA PHE A 456 -7.49 6.28 12.17
C PHE A 456 -7.99 5.26 13.19
N HIS A 457 -7.14 4.89 14.14
CA HIS A 457 -7.38 3.74 15.01
C HIS A 457 -7.65 4.14 16.47
N SER A 458 -8.88 3.88 16.88
CA SER A 458 -9.25 3.67 18.28
C SER A 458 -8.58 2.40 18.80
N ALA A 459 -8.13 2.45 20.06
CA ALA A 459 -7.59 1.29 20.76
C ALA A 459 -8.72 0.65 21.59
N ASN A 460 -8.75 0.87 22.90
CA ASN A 460 -9.80 0.37 23.79
C ASN A 460 -10.47 1.53 24.54
N ALA A 461 -11.67 1.28 25.06
CA ALA A 461 -12.37 2.21 25.93
C ALA A 461 -13.15 1.48 27.01
N TRP A 462 -13.38 2.12 28.14
CA TRP A 462 -14.25 1.60 29.20
C TRP A 462 -14.91 2.76 29.94
N ASP A 463 -15.99 2.46 30.64
CA ASP A 463 -16.71 3.45 31.45
C ASP A 463 -16.63 3.10 32.94
N VAL A 464 -16.48 4.13 33.76
CA VAL A 464 -16.38 4.08 35.23
C VAL A 464 -17.25 5.17 35.85
N ILE A 465 -17.49 5.05 37.16
CA ILE A 465 -18.08 6.15 37.95
C ILE A 465 -16.95 6.83 38.71
N GLU A 466 -16.72 8.11 38.44
CA GLU A 466 -15.71 8.94 39.12
C GLU A 466 -16.40 10.14 39.75
N ASP A 467 -16.15 10.37 41.04
CA ASP A 467 -16.76 11.46 41.81
C ASP A 467 -18.31 11.48 41.72
N GLY A 468 -18.93 10.32 41.53
CA GLY A 468 -20.38 10.16 41.37
C GLY A 468 -20.90 10.38 39.94
N GLU A 469 -20.02 10.59 38.96
CA GLU A 469 -20.37 10.87 37.57
C GLU A 469 -19.88 9.76 36.61
N PRO A 470 -20.69 9.33 35.62
CA PRO A 470 -20.23 8.48 34.52
C PRO A 470 -19.09 9.14 33.75
N THR A 471 -17.96 8.45 33.68
CA THR A 471 -16.75 8.89 33.00
C THR A 471 -16.29 7.81 32.03
N VAL A 472 -16.07 8.18 30.77
CA VAL A 472 -15.50 7.30 29.75
C VAL A 472 -13.99 7.54 29.69
N VAL A 473 -13.22 6.46 29.73
CA VAL A 473 -11.78 6.47 29.44
C VAL A 473 -11.57 5.78 28.11
N MET A 474 -10.84 6.40 27.19
CA MET A 474 -10.63 5.87 25.85
C MET A 474 -9.23 6.17 25.33
N ASP A 475 -8.65 5.21 24.61
CA ASP A 475 -7.31 5.30 24.04
C ASP A 475 -7.37 5.31 22.50
N CYS A 476 -6.50 6.07 21.84
CA CYS A 476 -6.34 6.02 20.38
C CYS A 476 -4.98 6.51 19.91
N ALA A 477 -4.61 6.16 18.68
CA ALA A 477 -3.53 6.80 17.94
C ALA A 477 -4.07 8.08 17.27
N ALA A 478 -3.79 9.23 17.88
CA ALA A 478 -4.30 10.53 17.47
C ALA A 478 -3.27 11.34 16.69
N PHE A 479 -3.75 12.07 15.70
CA PHE A 479 -3.00 13.05 14.93
C PHE A 479 -3.52 14.45 15.26
N PRO A 480 -2.64 15.42 15.56
CA PRO A 480 -3.06 16.80 15.81
C PRO A 480 -3.57 17.53 14.56
N ASP A 481 -3.28 16.99 13.36
CA ASP A 481 -3.67 17.54 12.07
C ASP A 481 -3.97 16.42 11.05
N ALA A 482 -4.54 16.80 9.90
CA ALA A 482 -4.85 15.87 8.81
C ALA A 482 -3.67 15.66 7.83
N GLY A 483 -2.46 16.12 8.13
CA GLY A 483 -1.30 15.98 7.25
C GLY A 483 -0.91 14.51 7.00
N ILE A 484 -1.34 13.61 7.88
CA ILE A 484 -1.20 12.15 7.71
C ILE A 484 -1.83 11.66 6.38
N MET A 485 -2.90 12.30 5.89
CA MET A 485 -3.57 11.91 4.63
C MET A 485 -2.64 11.96 3.41
N TYR A 486 -1.66 12.86 3.42
CA TYR A 486 -0.66 12.95 2.35
C TYR A 486 0.57 12.09 2.60
N HIS A 487 0.89 11.80 3.87
CA HIS A 487 1.98 10.89 4.22
C HIS A 487 1.71 9.45 3.77
N LEU A 488 0.43 9.05 3.70
CA LEU A 488 0.03 7.73 3.20
C LEU A 488 0.44 7.45 1.75
N GLN A 489 0.80 8.47 0.96
CA GLN A 489 1.40 8.28 -0.37
C GLN A 489 2.82 7.69 -0.31
N SER A 490 3.51 7.83 0.83
CA SER A 490 4.83 7.25 1.06
C SER A 490 4.75 5.88 1.76
N PHE A 491 3.58 5.49 2.24
CA PHE A 491 3.41 4.22 2.96
C PHE A 491 3.62 3.04 2.00
N GLY A 492 4.62 2.20 2.30
CA GLY A 492 5.07 1.11 1.41
C GLY A 492 6.14 1.48 0.39
N ASN A 493 6.48 2.77 0.24
CA ASN A 493 7.65 3.22 -0.52
C ASN A 493 8.88 3.17 0.38
N TYR A 494 9.53 2.01 0.43
CA TYR A 494 10.73 1.81 1.22
C TYR A 494 11.91 2.60 0.65
N GLN A 495 12.37 3.61 1.38
CA GLN A 495 13.60 4.32 1.03
C GLN A 495 14.78 3.35 1.15
N ARG A 496 15.44 3.05 0.03
CA ARG A 496 16.63 2.19 -0.03
C ARG A 496 17.94 3.00 -0.11
N LYS A 497 17.86 4.31 -0.32
CA LYS A 497 19.00 5.25 -0.34
C LYS A 497 18.66 6.48 0.51
N PRO A 498 19.61 7.03 1.29
CA PRO A 498 19.41 8.31 1.95
C PRO A 498 19.24 9.38 0.87
N GLU A 499 18.06 10.00 0.79
CA GLU A 499 17.87 11.13 -0.12
C GLU A 499 18.35 12.43 0.51
N PRO A 500 19.05 13.30 -0.25
CA PRO A 500 19.37 14.63 0.22
C PRO A 500 18.09 15.40 0.51
N THR A 501 17.97 15.91 1.73
CA THR A 501 16.84 16.72 2.17
C THR A 501 16.86 18.07 1.44
N TYR A 502 15.98 18.26 0.46
CA TYR A 502 15.73 19.58 -0.12
C TYR A 502 14.67 20.31 0.70
N ASP A 503 14.98 21.53 1.14
CA ASP A 503 14.13 22.35 1.99
C ASP A 503 12.97 22.93 1.17
N GLN A 504 11.92 22.12 0.93
CA GLN A 504 10.71 22.56 0.25
C GLN A 504 9.75 23.23 1.24
N LYS A 505 9.20 24.39 0.86
CA LYS A 505 8.19 25.09 1.67
C LYS A 505 6.93 24.23 1.77
N PRO A 506 6.37 24.01 2.98
CA PRO A 506 5.12 23.28 3.13
C PRO A 506 4.01 23.94 2.33
N ILE A 507 3.31 23.14 1.53
CA ILE A 507 2.15 23.56 0.75
C ILE A 507 0.92 23.26 1.60
N ARG A 508 0.04 24.25 1.77
CA ARG A 508 -1.26 24.04 2.42
C ARG A 508 -2.34 23.89 1.36
N TYR A 509 -3.06 22.77 1.39
CA TYR A 509 -4.19 22.49 0.50
C TYR A 509 -5.43 22.17 1.34
N ASN A 510 -6.54 22.89 1.14
CA ASN A 510 -7.79 22.73 1.90
C ASN A 510 -7.60 22.70 3.44
N GLY A 511 -6.70 23.54 3.96
CA GLY A 511 -6.39 23.59 5.39
C GLY A 511 -5.46 22.49 5.91
N ILE A 512 -5.06 21.55 5.04
CA ILE A 512 -4.13 20.45 5.35
C ILE A 512 -2.72 20.87 4.96
N ASP A 513 -1.79 20.75 5.91
CA ASP A 513 -0.37 20.96 5.63
C ASP A 513 0.21 19.70 5.00
N VAL A 514 0.57 19.79 3.72
CA VAL A 514 1.22 18.71 2.98
C VAL A 514 2.67 18.62 3.47
N PRO A 515 3.07 17.51 4.10
CA PRO A 515 4.42 17.38 4.63
C PRO A 515 5.43 17.37 3.48
N THR A 516 6.45 18.22 3.57
CA THR A 516 7.57 18.28 2.61
C THR A 516 8.77 17.42 3.03
N LYS A 517 8.65 16.71 4.14
CA LYS A 517 9.66 15.84 4.76
C LYS A 517 9.01 14.48 5.05
N GLY A 518 9.80 13.41 5.17
CA GLY A 518 9.38 12.29 6.03
C GLY A 518 9.15 12.84 7.44
N LYS A 519 7.93 12.70 7.98
CA LYS A 519 7.62 13.33 9.27
C LYS A 519 8.42 12.64 10.37
N SER A 520 9.02 13.41 11.27
CA SER A 520 9.59 12.89 12.53
C SER A 520 8.52 12.55 13.58
N ALA A 521 7.25 12.88 13.30
CA ALA A 521 6.10 12.71 14.17
C ALA A 521 4.99 11.93 13.44
N PHE A 522 4.59 10.78 14.01
CA PHE A 522 3.46 9.96 13.57
C PHE A 522 2.28 10.09 14.55
N GLY A 523 1.45 9.05 14.72
CA GLY A 523 0.36 9.05 15.70
C GLY A 523 0.87 9.17 17.15
N GLU A 524 0.11 9.87 17.97
CA GLU A 524 0.31 9.95 19.42
C GLU A 524 -0.71 9.04 20.11
N LEU A 525 -0.25 8.08 20.91
CA LEU A 525 -1.16 7.34 21.77
C LEU A 525 -1.69 8.28 22.85
N ARG A 526 -2.96 8.68 22.74
CA ARG A 526 -3.62 9.56 23.69
C ARG A 526 -4.63 8.76 24.50
N ARG A 527 -4.64 8.99 25.82
CA ARG A 527 -5.68 8.51 26.74
C ARG A 527 -6.57 9.68 27.12
N TYR A 528 -7.80 9.66 26.66
CA TYR A 528 -8.84 10.64 26.99
C TYR A 528 -9.65 10.19 28.21
N ARG A 529 -10.10 11.17 28.99
CA ARG A 529 -11.10 11.01 30.05
C ARG A 529 -12.23 11.98 29.77
N LEU A 530 -13.46 11.48 29.73
CA LEU A 530 -14.65 12.24 29.35
C LEU A 530 -15.71 12.10 30.45
N ARG A 531 -15.98 13.20 31.17
CA ARG A 531 -17.03 13.25 32.20
C ARG A 531 -18.37 13.62 31.54
N LEU A 532 -19.31 12.68 31.53
CA LEU A 532 -20.48 12.74 30.63
C LEU A 532 -21.57 13.75 31.03
N GLN A 533 -21.69 14.09 32.30
CA GLN A 533 -22.67 15.05 32.84
C GLN A 533 -22.13 16.48 32.86
N SER A 534 -20.89 16.67 33.32
CA SER A 534 -20.21 17.97 33.36
C SER A 534 -19.73 18.42 31.99
N GLY A 535 -19.46 17.47 31.09
CA GLY A 535 -18.88 17.73 29.77
C GLY A 535 -17.38 18.04 29.83
N GLU A 536 -16.75 17.88 30.98
CA GLU A 536 -15.31 18.05 31.14
C GLU A 536 -14.55 16.94 30.43
N SER A 537 -13.40 17.31 29.85
CA SER A 537 -12.52 16.35 29.20
C SER A 537 -11.06 16.75 29.36
N ASP A 538 -10.22 15.73 29.47
CA ASP A 538 -8.78 15.86 29.45
C ASP A 538 -8.16 14.68 28.68
N TYR A 539 -6.90 14.82 28.30
CA TYR A 539 -6.12 13.69 27.81
C TYR A 539 -4.66 13.81 28.22
N GLN A 540 -3.99 12.66 28.21
CA GLN A 540 -2.54 12.57 28.29
C GLN A 540 -1.97 11.87 27.06
N ILE A 541 -0.80 12.31 26.62
CA ILE A 541 -0.01 11.61 25.61
C ILE A 541 0.81 10.53 26.33
N VAL A 542 0.53 9.27 26.05
CA VAL A 542 1.19 8.11 26.65
C VAL A 542 2.53 7.85 25.96
N ILE A 543 2.54 7.82 24.63
CA ILE A 543 3.73 7.65 23.81
C ILE A 543 3.49 8.25 22.42
N ALA A 544 4.55 8.74 21.78
CA ALA A 544 4.50 9.28 20.43
C ALA A 544 4.99 8.28 19.38
N ASN A 545 4.71 8.58 18.12
CA ASN A 545 5.13 7.86 16.93
C ASN A 545 4.60 6.43 16.82
N VAL A 546 3.38 6.19 17.30
CA VAL A 546 2.75 4.87 17.28
C VAL A 546 1.41 4.87 16.55
N GLU A 547 1.06 3.71 16.01
CA GLU A 547 -0.18 3.45 15.27
C GLU A 547 -0.48 1.94 15.26
N PHE A 548 -1.58 1.55 14.62
CA PHE A 548 -2.08 0.16 14.60
C PHE A 548 -2.15 -0.45 16.02
N PRO A 549 -2.84 0.23 16.97
CA PRO A 549 -2.94 -0.24 18.34
C PRO A 549 -3.74 -1.54 18.42
N ARG A 550 -3.18 -2.56 19.05
CA ARG A 550 -3.80 -3.85 19.33
C ARG A 550 -3.55 -4.25 20.78
N PHE A 551 -4.49 -4.97 21.37
CA PHE A 551 -4.42 -5.42 22.77
C PHE A 551 -5.04 -6.81 22.89
N ASN A 552 -4.97 -7.39 24.08
CA ASN A 552 -5.66 -8.64 24.37
C ASN A 552 -7.18 -8.42 24.35
N GLN A 553 -7.87 -8.93 23.33
CA GLN A 553 -9.31 -8.71 23.13
C GLN A 553 -10.19 -9.20 24.30
N THR A 554 -9.69 -10.05 25.20
CA THR A 554 -10.39 -10.39 26.45
C THR A 554 -10.58 -9.20 27.40
N MET A 555 -9.81 -8.13 27.20
CA MET A 555 -9.88 -6.85 27.89
C MET A 555 -10.70 -5.79 27.17
N ALA A 556 -11.35 -6.12 26.04
CA ALA A 556 -12.24 -5.18 25.37
C ALA A 556 -13.30 -4.67 26.36
N GLN A 557 -13.56 -3.35 26.32
CA GLN A 557 -14.51 -2.67 27.21
C GLN A 557 -14.11 -2.62 28.70
N LYS A 558 -12.87 -3.01 29.05
CA LYS A 558 -12.35 -3.05 30.42
C LYS A 558 -11.05 -2.25 30.54
N PRO A 559 -10.68 -1.80 31.75
CA PRO A 559 -9.32 -1.35 32.01
C PRO A 559 -8.30 -2.43 31.62
N TYR A 560 -7.22 -2.01 30.98
CA TYR A 560 -6.18 -2.89 30.45
C TYR A 560 -4.81 -2.23 30.59
N ARG A 561 -3.75 -3.02 30.57
CA ARG A 561 -2.38 -2.57 30.87
C ARG A 561 -1.46 -2.59 29.66
N PHE A 562 -1.62 -3.52 28.73
CA PHE A 562 -0.67 -3.73 27.64
C PHE A 562 -1.28 -3.43 26.27
N LEU A 563 -0.58 -2.58 25.52
CA LEU A 563 -0.91 -2.24 24.14
C LEU A 563 0.27 -2.56 23.24
N TYR A 564 0.00 -3.11 22.07
CA TYR A 564 0.98 -3.42 21.02
C TYR A 564 0.72 -2.50 19.83
N CYS A 565 1.75 -1.82 19.33
CA CYS A 565 1.62 -0.88 18.22
C CYS A 565 2.75 -1.08 17.21
N CYS A 566 2.52 -0.61 15.99
CA CYS A 566 3.61 -0.23 15.11
C CYS A 566 4.20 1.09 15.60
N GLN A 567 5.52 1.20 15.66
CA GLN A 567 6.23 2.43 15.93
C GLN A 567 7.04 2.86 14.72
N LEU A 568 6.77 4.09 14.27
CA LEU A 568 7.55 4.76 13.22
C LEU A 568 8.86 5.25 13.81
N THR A 569 9.97 4.79 13.26
CA THR A 569 11.28 5.39 13.48
C THR A 569 11.64 6.21 12.25
N ALA A 570 11.73 7.53 12.45
CA ALA A 570 12.01 8.45 11.36
C ALA A 570 13.39 8.21 10.75
N ALA A 571 13.51 8.49 9.45
CA ALA A 571 14.80 8.46 8.77
C ALA A 571 15.80 9.45 9.39
N SER A 572 17.07 9.09 9.36
CA SER A 572 18.22 9.92 9.73
C SER A 572 19.29 9.86 8.63
N ALA A 573 20.37 10.61 8.76
CA ALA A 573 21.46 10.61 7.77
C ALA A 573 21.99 9.20 7.45
N ASP A 574 21.95 8.29 8.44
CA ASP A 574 22.52 6.94 8.35
C ASP A 574 21.49 5.81 8.43
N LYS A 575 20.20 6.12 8.63
CA LYS A 575 19.13 5.12 8.79
C LYS A 575 17.87 5.51 8.03
N TYR A 576 17.23 4.54 7.39
CA TYR A 576 15.95 4.74 6.70
C TYR A 576 14.80 4.86 7.69
N GLU A 577 13.65 5.32 7.19
CA GLU A 577 12.40 5.20 7.92
C GLU A 577 12.04 3.70 8.06
N THR A 578 11.76 3.26 9.28
CA THR A 578 11.42 1.86 9.57
C THR A 578 10.22 1.77 10.49
N HIS A 579 9.40 0.74 10.27
CA HIS A 579 8.30 0.38 11.16
C HIS A 579 8.74 -0.78 12.05
N SER A 580 8.79 -0.51 13.36
CA SER A 580 9.12 -1.49 14.40
C SER A 580 7.87 -1.87 15.18
N LEU A 581 7.92 -2.93 15.99
CA LEU A 581 6.84 -3.26 16.91
C LEU A 581 7.21 -2.84 18.33
N ILE A 582 6.25 -2.24 19.03
CA ILE A 582 6.41 -1.83 20.42
C ILE A 582 5.26 -2.35 21.27
N LYS A 583 5.60 -2.89 22.45
CA LYS A 583 4.67 -3.12 23.55
C LYS A 583 4.79 -1.97 24.54
N VAL A 584 3.66 -1.39 24.90
CA VAL A 584 3.50 -0.28 25.83
C VAL A 584 2.85 -0.80 27.11
N ASP A 585 3.57 -0.72 28.23
CA ASP A 585 2.99 -0.91 29.57
C ASP A 585 2.40 0.43 30.06
N LEU A 586 1.08 0.53 30.05
CA LEU A 586 0.30 1.72 30.35
C LEU A 586 0.35 2.12 31.83
N GLU A 587 0.78 1.21 32.72
CA GLU A 587 0.95 1.46 34.15
C GLU A 587 2.43 1.60 34.54
N GLY A 588 3.27 0.69 34.04
CA GLY A 588 4.68 0.56 34.44
C GLY A 588 5.66 1.46 33.68
N LYS A 589 5.21 2.16 32.62
CA LYS A 589 6.02 2.99 31.73
C LYS A 589 7.23 2.28 31.10
N GLN A 590 7.24 0.95 31.12
CA GLN A 590 8.25 0.15 30.42
C GLN A 590 7.77 -0.12 28.99
N HIS A 591 8.72 -0.12 28.05
CA HIS A 591 8.45 -0.41 26.65
C HIS A 591 9.38 -1.51 26.16
N TYR A 592 8.83 -2.48 25.43
CA TYR A 592 9.56 -3.58 24.83
C TYR A 592 9.46 -3.43 23.32
N LYS A 593 10.58 -3.58 22.60
CA LYS A 593 10.62 -3.34 21.16
C LYS A 593 11.16 -4.54 20.41
N PHE A 594 10.58 -4.80 19.25
CA PHE A 594 11.15 -5.64 18.22
C PHE A 594 11.53 -4.76 17.02
N GLU A 595 12.83 -4.55 16.84
CA GLU A 595 13.41 -3.68 15.82
C GLU A 595 14.65 -4.36 15.24
N ARG A 596 14.76 -4.35 13.91
CA ARG A 596 15.93 -4.84 13.17
C ARG A 596 16.15 -3.99 11.93
N GLU A 597 17.40 -3.89 11.51
CA GLU A 597 17.75 -3.18 10.28
C GLU A 597 17.10 -3.85 9.06
N GLY A 598 16.52 -3.02 8.17
CA GLY A 598 15.81 -3.49 6.98
C GLY A 598 14.41 -4.05 7.24
N TYR A 599 13.97 -4.17 8.50
CA TYR A 599 12.64 -4.70 8.80
C TYR A 599 11.61 -3.57 8.76
N CYS A 600 10.53 -3.79 8.03
CA CYS A 600 9.32 -2.98 8.10
C CYS A 600 8.16 -3.86 8.54
N CYS A 601 7.76 -3.71 9.79
CA CYS A 601 6.69 -4.49 10.41
C CYS A 601 5.31 -3.93 10.07
N SER A 602 4.35 -4.83 9.85
CA SER A 602 2.92 -4.53 9.74
C SER A 602 2.23 -4.60 11.11
N GLU A 603 0.90 -4.45 11.14
CA GLU A 603 0.08 -4.49 12.37
C GLU A 603 0.41 -5.72 13.27
N PRO A 604 0.64 -5.50 14.58
CA PRO A 604 0.86 -6.59 15.54
C PRO A 604 -0.46 -7.23 15.99
N ILE A 605 -0.67 -8.51 15.73
CA ILE A 605 -1.86 -9.25 16.16
C ILE A 605 -1.54 -10.05 17.43
N PHE A 606 -2.09 -9.63 18.57
CA PHE A 606 -1.96 -10.37 19.83
C PHE A 606 -2.86 -11.61 19.84
N VAL A 607 -2.29 -12.76 20.19
CA VAL A 607 -2.99 -14.04 20.35
C VAL A 607 -2.75 -14.54 21.78
N PRO A 608 -3.80 -14.61 22.64
CA PRO A 608 -3.65 -15.07 24.01
C PRO A 608 -3.26 -16.55 24.07
N ASN A 609 -2.46 -16.90 25.06
CA ASN A 609 -2.31 -18.29 25.49
C ASN A 609 -3.64 -18.75 26.13
N PRO A 610 -4.33 -19.78 25.60
CA PRO A 610 -5.61 -20.22 26.16
C PRO A 610 -5.53 -20.71 27.61
N ALA A 611 -4.36 -21.13 28.06
CA ALA A 611 -4.09 -21.55 29.44
C ALA A 611 -3.43 -20.46 30.30
N GLY A 612 -3.20 -19.27 29.73
CA GLY A 612 -2.53 -18.16 30.40
C GLY A 612 -3.41 -17.44 31.39
N ASP A 613 -2.81 -16.92 32.46
CA ASP A 613 -3.49 -16.18 33.53
C ASP A 613 -3.15 -14.68 33.56
N LYS A 614 -2.28 -14.23 32.66
CA LYS A 614 -1.84 -12.83 32.54
C LYS A 614 -2.30 -12.21 31.23
N GLU A 615 -2.53 -10.90 31.28
CA GLU A 615 -3.00 -10.12 30.13
C GLU A 615 -2.05 -10.22 28.92
N ASP A 616 -0.73 -10.30 29.15
CA ASP A 616 0.31 -10.42 28.14
C ASP A 616 0.88 -11.82 27.96
N ASP A 617 0.19 -12.87 28.47
CA ASP A 617 0.56 -14.26 28.21
C ASP A 617 0.01 -14.70 26.85
N GLY A 618 0.91 -14.83 25.88
CA GLY A 618 0.54 -15.15 24.50
C GLY A 618 1.65 -14.84 23.51
N ALA A 619 1.26 -14.73 22.25
CA ALA A 619 2.13 -14.38 21.15
C ALA A 619 1.65 -13.13 20.41
N VAL A 620 2.57 -12.45 19.73
CA VAL A 620 2.26 -11.38 18.77
C VAL A 620 2.70 -11.83 17.39
N LEU A 621 1.77 -11.82 16.44
CA LEU A 621 2.02 -12.14 15.03
C LEU A 621 2.14 -10.85 14.23
N SER A 622 3.11 -10.78 13.33
CA SER A 622 3.22 -9.65 12.40
C SER A 622 3.82 -10.11 11.08
N LEU A 623 3.24 -9.63 9.98
CA LEU A 623 3.94 -9.67 8.70
C LEU A 623 5.09 -8.66 8.74
N VAL A 624 6.22 -8.99 8.14
CA VAL A 624 7.39 -8.13 8.06
C VAL A 624 7.96 -8.19 6.67
N ASN A 625 8.08 -7.02 6.04
CA ASN A 625 8.83 -6.86 4.80
C ASN A 625 10.31 -6.62 5.16
N ILE A 626 11.19 -7.50 4.69
CA ILE A 626 12.63 -7.31 4.77
C ILE A 626 13.04 -6.58 3.49
N VAL A 627 13.37 -5.30 3.66
CA VAL A 627 13.80 -4.40 2.59
C VAL A 627 15.30 -4.55 2.41
N ASP A 628 15.72 -5.03 1.24
CA ASP A 628 17.12 -5.21 0.92
C ASP A 628 17.70 -3.95 0.26
N ARG A 629 18.95 -3.64 0.58
CA ARG A 629 19.67 -2.49 0.01
C ARG A 629 20.05 -2.69 -1.45
N ARG A 630 20.12 -3.95 -1.91
CA ARG A 630 20.48 -4.29 -3.29
C ARG A 630 19.40 -3.90 -4.29
N GLY A 631 18.13 -4.01 -3.89
CA GLY A 631 16.99 -3.63 -4.72
C GLY A 631 15.69 -4.34 -4.33
N PRO A 632 14.52 -3.87 -4.82
CA PRO A 632 13.21 -4.46 -4.53
C PRO A 632 13.09 -5.93 -4.93
N GLU A 633 13.84 -6.37 -5.95
CA GLU A 633 13.92 -7.76 -6.39
C GLU A 633 14.50 -8.69 -5.33
N HIS A 634 15.22 -8.16 -4.33
CA HIS A 634 15.78 -8.93 -3.22
C HIS A 634 14.94 -8.87 -1.93
N ASP A 635 13.86 -8.09 -1.94
CA ASP A 635 12.97 -7.99 -0.80
C ASP A 635 12.23 -9.32 -0.59
N HIS A 636 11.94 -9.65 0.66
CA HIS A 636 11.14 -10.82 1.00
C HIS A 636 10.25 -10.55 2.21
N SER A 637 9.12 -11.24 2.23
CA SER A 637 8.13 -11.16 3.30
C SER A 637 8.29 -12.35 4.23
N ILE A 638 8.22 -12.09 5.53
CA ILE A 638 8.22 -13.11 6.57
C ILE A 638 7.04 -12.88 7.53
N LEU A 639 6.55 -13.96 8.13
CA LEU A 639 5.69 -13.89 9.32
C LEU A 639 6.58 -14.08 10.55
N VAL A 640 6.59 -13.12 11.47
CA VAL A 640 7.25 -13.27 12.77
C VAL A 640 6.24 -13.63 13.85
N VAL A 641 6.66 -14.49 14.78
CA VAL A 641 5.93 -14.85 15.99
C VAL A 641 6.78 -14.41 17.17
N LEU A 642 6.27 -13.49 17.97
CA LEU A 642 6.97 -12.92 19.13
C LEU A 642 6.30 -13.34 20.42
N ASN A 643 7.08 -13.48 21.49
CA ASN A 643 6.57 -13.61 22.84
C ASN A 643 5.94 -12.28 23.25
N ALA A 644 4.64 -12.27 23.56
CA ALA A 644 3.93 -11.04 23.87
C ALA A 644 4.41 -10.38 25.19
N LYS A 645 5.08 -11.13 26.07
CA LYS A 645 5.60 -10.61 27.33
C LYS A 645 6.81 -9.70 27.13
N ASP A 646 7.81 -10.17 26.39
CA ASP A 646 9.12 -9.53 26.29
C ASP A 646 9.53 -9.13 24.86
N MET A 647 8.67 -9.38 23.87
CA MET A 647 8.89 -9.13 22.44
C MET A 647 10.07 -9.92 21.84
N SER A 648 10.55 -10.98 22.50
CA SER A 648 11.54 -11.90 21.93
C SER A 648 10.94 -12.74 20.80
N GLU A 649 11.74 -13.06 19.78
CA GLU A 649 11.27 -13.88 18.67
C GLU A 649 11.17 -15.35 19.09
N LEU A 650 9.99 -15.94 18.90
CA LEU A 650 9.72 -17.36 19.13
C LEU A 650 9.90 -18.19 17.86
N ALA A 651 9.43 -17.65 16.73
CA ALA A 651 9.50 -18.31 15.43
C ALA A 651 9.42 -17.29 14.29
N ARG A 652 9.83 -17.74 13.10
CA ARG A 652 9.65 -17.02 11.84
C ARG A 652 9.25 -18.00 10.73
N CYS A 653 8.52 -17.52 9.73
CA CYS A 653 8.21 -18.25 8.51
C CYS A 653 8.53 -17.37 7.31
N ASP A 654 9.42 -17.82 6.43
CA ASP A 654 9.64 -17.19 5.13
C ASP A 654 8.45 -17.46 4.22
N ILE A 655 7.91 -16.41 3.60
CA ILE A 655 6.68 -16.48 2.81
C ILE A 655 6.99 -16.42 1.32
N GLY A 656 7.94 -15.57 0.94
CA GLY A 656 8.39 -15.45 -0.44
C GLY A 656 9.10 -14.12 -0.72
N GLN A 657 9.68 -14.04 -1.91
CA GLN A 657 10.44 -12.89 -2.40
C GLN A 657 9.50 -11.83 -2.98
N PHE A 658 8.74 -11.20 -2.10
CA PHE A 658 7.85 -10.07 -2.40
C PHE A 658 7.72 -9.19 -1.17
N THR A 659 7.19 -7.97 -1.33
CA THR A 659 6.71 -7.16 -0.20
C THR A 659 5.19 -7.10 -0.20
N ALA A 660 4.58 -7.14 0.98
CA ALA A 660 3.14 -6.99 1.13
C ALA A 660 2.83 -5.77 2.00
N ILE A 661 2.13 -4.79 1.43
CA ILE A 661 1.59 -3.67 2.21
C ILE A 661 0.24 -4.15 2.74
N THR A 662 0.17 -4.36 4.06
CA THR A 662 -1.05 -4.83 4.74
C THR A 662 -1.53 -3.78 5.73
N PHE A 663 -2.84 -3.70 5.93
CA PHE A 663 -3.45 -2.84 6.95
C PHE A 663 -3.85 -3.64 8.18
N HIS A 664 -4.93 -4.41 8.08
CA HIS A 664 -5.55 -5.03 9.24
C HIS A 664 -5.82 -6.53 9.09
N GLY A 665 -5.46 -7.29 10.12
CA GLY A 665 -5.68 -8.72 10.20
C GLY A 665 -6.48 -9.15 11.43
N SER A 666 -7.06 -10.34 11.33
CA SER A 666 -7.75 -11.01 12.43
C SER A 666 -7.17 -12.42 12.64
N PHE A 667 -7.25 -12.92 13.88
CA PHE A 667 -6.93 -14.31 14.23
C PHE A 667 -8.18 -15.05 14.70
N VAL A 668 -8.36 -16.27 14.20
CA VAL A 668 -9.42 -17.20 14.60
C VAL A 668 -8.83 -18.50 15.13
N ASP A 669 -9.57 -19.19 15.99
CA ASP A 669 -9.20 -20.52 16.46
C ASP A 669 -9.53 -21.61 15.40
N GLN A 670 -9.29 -22.87 15.76
CA GLN A 670 -9.58 -24.05 14.92
C GLN A 670 -11.08 -24.25 14.63
N ASN A 671 -11.97 -23.68 15.44
CA ASN A 671 -13.43 -23.68 15.21
C ASN A 671 -13.88 -22.44 14.42
N PHE A 672 -12.92 -21.62 13.97
CA PHE A 672 -13.15 -20.35 13.30
C PHE A 672 -13.80 -19.29 14.21
N GLU A 673 -13.72 -19.44 15.53
CA GLU A 673 -14.17 -18.42 16.48
C GLU A 673 -13.14 -17.28 16.57
N GLY A 674 -13.63 -16.05 16.66
CA GLY A 674 -12.78 -14.86 16.67
C GLY A 674 -12.00 -14.74 17.98
N VAL A 675 -10.68 -14.76 17.91
CA VAL A 675 -9.79 -14.61 19.09
C VAL A 675 -9.21 -13.21 19.14
N ALA A 676 -8.73 -12.70 18.00
CA ALA A 676 -8.20 -11.35 17.87
C ALA A 676 -8.79 -10.70 16.62
N VAL A 677 -9.96 -10.10 16.76
CA VAL A 677 -10.67 -9.42 15.67
C VAL A 677 -10.26 -7.95 15.64
N ASN A 678 -10.20 -7.39 14.44
CA ASN A 678 -9.87 -5.99 14.17
C ASN A 678 -11.08 -5.04 14.22
#